data_AF-A0A6A5ZCS5-F1
#
_entry.id   AF-A0A6A5ZCS5-F1
#
_cell.length_a   1.000
_cell.length_b   1.000
_cell.length_c   1.000
_cell.angle_alpha   90.00
_cell.angle_beta   90.00
_cell.angle_gamma   90.00
#
_symmetry.space_group_name_H-M   'P 1'
#
loop_
_entity.id
_entity.type
_entity.pdbx_description
1 polymer ?
#
loop_
_entity_poly.entity_id
_entity_poly.type
_entity_poly.pdbx_seq_one_letter_code
_entity_poly.pdbx_strand_id
1 'polypeptide(L)'
;MASIWLLANIKDLEFAAAATLLAIRAKQQSLFAAEQSDIEFSDESESEYDSEEEWATSKPTARLTTYSRDALIDKFLDRLGEFFSREKSSVQHGSRQGSKHVAATAWIGPGTKSPLTIILAKNEGLDDRDRKMSSHLQLWLRTVAATGRHSSLLVDIIWIGEIGLIEYSCGRLNYYVSQINQLDQSMNVLAARSGIYGPVITCLQCLCQNATKDSTVRQLSDIVNVAYILRYTWKVSGASMGHMKAVRSINMLGRLRAAYECFKTVALTFEEISTMEMRPVTLHQHVEINVSLFRKTIQRLAGEFQLPKGLLKNNTAQKYTGASRLHIHAEMQILVCLARNADWHGRAHGYVGISRKPCFLCNEILQNYSKISVEGARQPAFKSRRSHGKVYPLWTLPQSEIVPYVASLAIATATTHAYRHILQHLQHEPVLQAAIAESSAGVTESASTTGDFTAVKKQFLANQRTWSTSEMVAGSEESIALGRKIKSVRVGLLPADGSKPRLIPINFHALPENGDRRIRESGHDYVPDFYDSWGECQFDRRYQILSLQNQAIKESEGDYRLYWNENHELPENENVKKLLGIKKVGAIRRFWYGDVFVVRFSEHPKTFAYNVYDAPTAIFQCLYLERVFQNMWENRFLEAELERDRYHEAHDEKREADKEIILRRMLVWQTGRFVAILQS
;
A
#
# COMPACT_ATOMS: atom_id res chain seq x y z
N MET A 1 -33.97 -18.35 21.87
CA MET A 1 -33.06 -17.29 21.37
C MET A 1 -33.87 -16.02 21.13
N ALA A 2 -33.26 -14.84 21.23
CA ALA A 2 -33.95 -13.55 21.08
C ALA A 2 -33.37 -12.77 19.90
N SER A 3 -34.23 -12.04 19.18
CA SER A 3 -33.81 -11.11 18.14
C SER A 3 -32.96 -9.98 18.74
N ILE A 4 -31.98 -9.48 17.98
CA ILE A 4 -31.14 -8.33 18.38
C ILE A 4 -32.03 -7.12 18.72
N TRP A 5 -33.08 -6.89 17.93
CA TRP A 5 -34.08 -5.84 18.16
C TRP A 5 -34.86 -6.01 19.47
N LEU A 6 -35.22 -7.25 19.82
CA LEU A 6 -35.89 -7.57 21.08
C LEU A 6 -34.95 -7.35 22.29
N LEU A 7 -33.68 -7.76 22.18
CA LEU A 7 -32.66 -7.53 23.22
C LEU A 7 -32.32 -6.05 23.38
N ALA A 8 -32.34 -5.28 22.29
CA ALA A 8 -32.11 -3.83 22.30
C ALA A 8 -33.31 -3.02 22.84
N ASN A 9 -34.47 -3.69 23.05
CA ASN A 9 -35.78 -3.10 23.33
C ASN A 9 -36.18 -2.00 22.32
N ILE A 10 -35.86 -2.20 21.04
CA ILE A 10 -36.11 -1.25 19.94
C ILE A 10 -36.76 -1.99 18.77
N LYS A 11 -37.85 -1.44 18.22
CA LYS A 11 -38.46 -1.98 17.01
C LYS A 11 -37.61 -1.59 15.80
N ASP A 12 -37.22 -2.57 14.97
CA ASP A 12 -36.46 -2.39 13.72
C ASP A 12 -37.00 -1.22 12.87
N LEU A 13 -38.32 -1.26 12.58
CA LEU A 13 -39.01 -0.26 11.78
C LEU A 13 -38.99 1.15 12.39
N GLU A 14 -38.81 1.26 13.71
CA GLU A 14 -38.72 2.51 14.45
C GLU A 14 -37.29 3.06 14.45
N PHE A 15 -36.28 2.20 14.61
CA PHE A 15 -34.87 2.54 14.37
C PHE A 15 -34.67 3.04 12.94
N ALA A 16 -35.15 2.28 11.95
CA ALA A 16 -35.02 2.60 10.54
C ALA A 16 -35.78 3.88 10.16
N ALA A 17 -36.91 4.16 10.82
CA ALA A 17 -37.66 5.41 10.65
C ALA A 17 -36.89 6.61 11.22
N ALA A 18 -36.33 6.50 12.43
CA ALA A 18 -35.52 7.54 13.05
C ALA A 18 -34.23 7.82 12.26
N ALA A 19 -33.52 6.77 11.83
CA ALA A 19 -32.33 6.87 10.97
C ALA A 19 -32.66 7.55 9.62
N THR A 20 -33.80 7.20 9.01
CA THR A 20 -34.27 7.82 7.77
C THR A 20 -34.63 9.29 7.96
N LEU A 21 -35.31 9.63 9.07
CA LEU A 21 -35.67 11.00 9.41
C LEU A 21 -34.43 11.88 9.65
N LEU A 22 -33.42 11.34 10.33
CA LEU A 22 -32.13 12.01 10.56
C LEU A 22 -31.35 12.17 9.24
N ALA A 23 -31.31 11.15 8.37
CA ALA A 23 -30.68 11.25 7.05
C ALA A 23 -31.35 12.27 6.11
N ILE A 24 -32.65 12.56 6.31
CA ILE A 24 -33.39 13.64 5.65
C ILE A 24 -33.04 15.00 6.27
N ARG A 25 -33.09 15.13 7.62
CA ARG A 25 -32.72 16.38 8.33
C ARG A 25 -31.29 16.82 8.00
N ALA A 26 -30.36 15.88 8.04
CA ALA A 26 -28.96 16.10 7.75
C ALA A 26 -28.66 16.33 6.26
N LYS A 27 -29.62 16.25 5.33
CA LYS A 27 -29.43 16.55 3.88
C LYS A 27 -28.25 15.81 3.22
N GLN A 28 -27.83 14.65 3.75
CA GLN A 28 -26.63 13.88 3.35
C GLN A 28 -25.27 14.48 3.78
N GLN A 29 -25.25 15.45 4.69
CA GLN A 29 -24.05 16.01 5.36
C GLN A 29 -23.50 15.07 6.46
N SER A 30 -22.31 15.38 6.98
CA SER A 30 -21.72 14.68 8.15
C SER A 30 -22.40 15.12 9.45
N LEU A 31 -22.51 14.20 10.42
CA LEU A 31 -22.96 14.46 11.79
C LEU A 31 -21.82 14.65 12.81
N PHE A 32 -20.57 14.35 12.44
CA PHE A 32 -19.44 14.68 13.30
C PHE A 32 -19.22 16.20 13.28
N ALA A 33 -18.90 16.76 14.44
CA ALA A 33 -18.42 18.13 14.54
C ALA A 33 -17.05 18.28 13.84
N ALA A 34 -16.63 19.53 13.65
CA ALA A 34 -15.22 19.79 13.40
C ALA A 34 -14.40 19.22 14.56
N GLU A 35 -13.27 18.59 14.25
CA GLU A 35 -12.18 18.56 15.21
C GLU A 35 -11.72 20.01 15.35
N GLN A 36 -12.14 20.69 16.42
CA GLN A 36 -11.59 21.99 16.77
C GLN A 36 -10.09 21.80 16.97
N SER A 37 -9.30 22.48 16.15
CA SER A 37 -7.85 22.51 16.31
C SER A 37 -7.55 23.36 17.54
N ASP A 38 -7.52 22.72 18.73
CA ASP A 38 -7.22 23.35 20.02
C ASP A 38 -5.75 23.82 20.08
N ILE A 39 -5.47 24.91 19.38
CA ILE A 39 -4.25 25.71 19.43
C ILE A 39 -4.68 27.16 19.66
N GLU A 40 -4.96 27.50 20.91
CA GLU A 40 -4.89 28.90 21.34
C GLU A 40 -3.41 29.34 21.24
N PHE A 41 -3.06 30.13 20.21
CA PHE A 41 -2.36 31.43 20.30
C PHE A 41 -1.69 31.86 18.99
N SER A 42 -2.04 33.08 18.55
CA SER A 42 -1.32 34.01 17.65
C SER A 42 -1.02 33.64 16.19
N ASP A 43 -1.31 34.62 15.34
CA ASP A 43 -0.85 34.87 13.96
C ASP A 43 -1.29 33.90 12.85
N GLU A 44 -2.03 34.46 11.90
CA GLU A 44 -2.81 33.76 10.88
C GLU A 44 -1.93 33.12 9.79
N SER A 45 -1.80 31.79 9.82
CA SER A 45 -1.53 31.02 8.60
C SER A 45 -2.20 29.64 8.65
N GLU A 46 -3.26 29.47 7.84
CA GLU A 46 -3.99 28.20 7.72
C GLU A 46 -3.07 27.10 7.19
N SER A 47 -2.62 26.23 8.09
CA SER A 47 -1.79 25.06 7.80
C SER A 47 -2.54 23.76 8.11
N GLU A 48 -3.81 23.70 7.69
CA GLU A 48 -4.70 22.52 7.76
C GLU A 48 -4.25 21.40 6.78
N TYR A 49 -3.01 20.92 6.96
CA TYR A 49 -2.50 19.70 6.33
C TYR A 49 -3.07 18.47 7.05
N ASP A 50 -4.36 18.20 6.87
CA ASP A 50 -4.97 16.92 7.27
C ASP A 50 -4.13 15.75 6.69
N SER A 51 -3.73 14.85 7.58
CA SER A 51 -2.49 14.09 7.43
C SER A 51 -2.46 13.15 6.20
N GLU A 52 -1.30 13.05 5.54
CA GLU A 52 -1.14 12.37 4.24
C GLU A 52 -1.50 10.86 4.21
N GLU A 53 -1.75 10.22 5.36
CA GLU A 53 -1.87 8.76 5.46
C GLU A 53 -3.07 8.14 4.72
N GLU A 54 -4.25 8.77 4.72
CA GLU A 54 -5.47 8.08 4.25
C GLU A 54 -5.70 8.14 2.73
N TRP A 55 -5.13 9.14 2.06
CA TRP A 55 -5.30 9.36 0.62
C TRP A 55 -4.27 8.61 -0.22
N ALA A 56 -3.05 8.48 0.31
CA ALA A 56 -1.95 7.87 -0.39
C ALA A 56 -1.28 6.80 0.48
N THR A 57 -1.41 5.55 0.03
CA THR A 57 -0.33 4.57 0.14
C THR A 57 0.84 5.04 -0.76
N SER A 58 1.43 6.19 -0.42
CA SER A 58 2.50 6.94 -1.14
C SER A 58 3.88 6.29 -1.02
N LYS A 59 3.99 5.25 -0.21
CA LYS A 59 5.18 4.42 -0.06
C LYS A 59 5.13 3.32 -1.15
N PRO A 60 6.14 3.23 -2.05
CA PRO A 60 6.22 2.18 -3.07
C PRO A 60 6.24 0.76 -2.49
N THR A 61 6.16 -0.24 -3.36
CA THR A 61 6.08 -1.67 -2.99
C THR A 61 7.26 -2.17 -2.16
N ALA A 62 8.47 -1.65 -2.38
CA ALA A 62 9.66 -1.87 -1.54
C ALA A 62 9.54 -1.37 -0.08
N ARG A 63 8.37 -0.83 0.31
CA ARG A 63 8.01 -0.47 1.69
C ARG A 63 6.70 -1.12 2.15
N LEU A 64 6.24 -2.19 1.49
CA LEU A 64 5.17 -3.04 2.03
C LEU A 64 5.71 -4.02 3.09
N THR A 65 6.97 -4.43 2.94
CA THR A 65 7.76 -5.24 3.89
C THR A 65 8.05 -4.54 5.22
N THR A 66 7.96 -3.21 5.28
CA THR A 66 8.23 -2.42 6.50
C THR A 66 6.99 -2.12 7.35
N TYR A 67 5.82 -2.63 6.96
CA TYR A 67 4.61 -2.56 7.80
C TYR A 67 4.65 -3.63 8.89
N SER A 68 4.01 -3.37 10.03
CA SER A 68 3.67 -4.45 10.97
C SER A 68 2.71 -5.45 10.30
N ARG A 69 2.74 -6.71 10.75
CA ARG A 69 1.84 -7.78 10.27
C ARG A 69 0.38 -7.32 10.24
N ASP A 70 -0.07 -6.71 11.33
CA ASP A 70 -1.44 -6.22 11.48
C ASP A 70 -1.78 -5.11 10.48
N ALA A 71 -0.87 -4.14 10.28
CA ALA A 71 -1.09 -3.05 9.33
C ALA A 71 -1.04 -3.52 7.86
N LEU A 72 -0.31 -4.61 7.56
CA LEU A 72 -0.36 -5.26 6.26
C LEU A 72 -1.68 -6.04 6.06
N ILE A 73 -2.25 -6.65 7.11
CA ILE A 73 -3.57 -7.29 7.08
C ILE A 73 -4.70 -6.24 6.93
N ASP A 74 -4.68 -5.16 7.72
CA ASP A 74 -5.62 -4.03 7.59
C ASP A 74 -5.67 -3.56 6.13
N LYS A 75 -4.49 -3.30 5.56
CA LYS A 75 -4.29 -2.84 4.19
C LYS A 75 -4.72 -3.86 3.14
N PHE A 76 -4.49 -5.15 3.36
CA PHE A 76 -4.98 -6.23 2.50
C PHE A 76 -6.49 -6.24 2.40
N LEU A 77 -7.18 -6.22 3.56
CA LEU A 77 -8.65 -6.21 3.63
C LEU A 77 -9.23 -4.96 2.96
N ASP A 78 -8.62 -3.80 3.17
CA ASP A 78 -9.03 -2.55 2.53
C ASP A 78 -8.85 -2.59 1.00
N ARG A 79 -7.73 -3.14 0.49
CA ARG A 79 -7.52 -3.35 -0.96
C ARG A 79 -8.53 -4.36 -1.53
N LEU A 80 -8.84 -5.42 -0.79
CA LEU A 80 -9.78 -6.47 -1.21
C LEU A 80 -11.21 -5.93 -1.26
N GLY A 81 -11.64 -5.16 -0.27
CA GLY A 81 -12.89 -4.41 -0.29
C GLY A 81 -12.95 -3.43 -1.46
N GLU A 82 -11.93 -2.58 -1.65
CA GLU A 82 -11.89 -1.62 -2.77
C GLU A 82 -12.00 -2.31 -4.15
N PHE A 83 -11.45 -3.51 -4.28
CA PHE A 83 -11.48 -4.34 -5.49
C PHE A 83 -12.85 -5.00 -5.74
N PHE A 84 -13.48 -5.63 -4.74
CA PHE A 84 -14.82 -6.21 -4.88
C PHE A 84 -15.93 -5.15 -5.03
N SER A 85 -15.62 -3.87 -4.75
CA SER A 85 -16.38 -2.69 -5.19
C SER A 85 -16.14 -2.36 -6.67
N ARG A 86 -16.21 -3.37 -7.55
CA ARG A 86 -15.78 -3.31 -8.96
C ARG A 86 -16.55 -2.30 -9.84
N GLU A 87 -17.69 -1.81 -9.38
CA GLU A 87 -18.62 -0.97 -10.14
C GLU A 87 -18.75 0.44 -9.54
N LYS A 88 -18.92 1.43 -10.43
CA LYS A 88 -19.21 2.82 -10.05
C LYS A 88 -20.37 3.34 -10.90
N SER A 89 -21.48 3.66 -10.26
CA SER A 89 -22.70 4.13 -10.93
C SER A 89 -22.43 5.42 -11.73
N SER A 90 -22.76 5.42 -13.02
CA SER A 90 -22.63 6.62 -13.86
C SER A 90 -23.71 7.65 -13.50
N VAL A 91 -23.38 8.94 -13.62
CA VAL A 91 -24.32 10.04 -13.29
C VAL A 91 -25.45 10.13 -14.33
N GLN A 92 -25.22 9.62 -15.54
CA GLN A 92 -26.17 9.68 -16.67
C GLN A 92 -27.48 8.90 -16.42
N HIS A 93 -27.48 7.90 -15.54
CA HIS A 93 -28.71 7.32 -15.02
C HIS A 93 -29.03 7.94 -13.66
N GLY A 94 -29.93 8.95 -13.65
CA GLY A 94 -30.13 9.91 -12.54
C GLY A 94 -30.43 9.37 -11.14
N SER A 95 -30.58 8.06 -10.97
CA SER A 95 -30.47 7.42 -9.67
C SER A 95 -29.01 7.41 -9.16
N ARG A 96 -28.68 8.25 -8.18
CA ARG A 96 -27.46 8.09 -7.36
C ARG A 96 -27.49 6.75 -6.61
N GLN A 97 -27.01 5.67 -7.23
CA GLN A 97 -26.96 4.30 -6.66
C GLN A 97 -25.63 3.99 -5.93
N GLY A 98 -24.89 5.03 -5.53
CA GLY A 98 -23.49 4.92 -5.10
C GLY A 98 -23.23 3.90 -3.98
N SER A 99 -24.17 3.68 -3.06
CA SER A 99 -24.04 2.75 -1.93
C SER A 99 -24.21 1.27 -2.28
N LYS A 100 -24.71 0.91 -3.48
CA LYS A 100 -24.99 -0.48 -3.87
C LYS A 100 -23.76 -1.38 -3.92
N HIS A 101 -22.64 -0.83 -4.38
CA HIS A 101 -21.43 -1.60 -4.68
C HIS A 101 -20.41 -1.54 -3.54
N VAL A 102 -20.81 -1.16 -2.32
CA VAL A 102 -19.93 -1.23 -1.14
C VAL A 102 -19.67 -2.70 -0.81
N ALA A 103 -18.40 -3.04 -0.62
CA ALA A 103 -17.91 -4.32 -0.14
C ALA A 103 -17.16 -4.14 1.19
N ALA A 104 -17.23 -5.15 2.05
CA ALA A 104 -16.51 -5.24 3.32
C ALA A 104 -15.89 -6.65 3.48
N THR A 105 -14.77 -6.73 4.20
CA THR A 105 -14.01 -7.98 4.39
C THR A 105 -13.43 -8.09 5.79
N ALA A 106 -13.21 -9.33 6.25
CA ALA A 106 -12.54 -9.62 7.51
C ALA A 106 -11.60 -10.82 7.38
N TRP A 107 -10.51 -10.80 8.17
CA TRP A 107 -9.51 -11.85 8.26
C TRP A 107 -9.75 -12.68 9.52
N ILE A 108 -9.81 -14.00 9.41
CA ILE A 108 -9.84 -14.95 10.53
C ILE A 108 -8.56 -15.78 10.44
N GLY A 109 -7.63 -15.56 11.38
CA GLY A 109 -6.37 -16.30 11.44
C GLY A 109 -6.58 -17.80 11.57
N PRO A 110 -5.65 -18.66 11.13
CA PRO A 110 -5.82 -20.11 11.13
C PRO A 110 -6.12 -20.67 12.53
N GLY A 111 -6.85 -21.79 12.56
CA GLY A 111 -7.19 -22.55 13.77
C GLY A 111 -6.76 -24.01 13.65
N THR A 112 -6.75 -24.74 14.77
CA THR A 112 -6.17 -26.10 14.87
C THR A 112 -6.67 -27.12 13.85
N LYS A 113 -7.87 -26.91 13.26
CA LYS A 113 -8.45 -27.74 12.19
C LYS A 113 -9.09 -26.92 11.06
N SER A 114 -8.73 -25.64 10.90
CA SER A 114 -9.35 -24.77 9.89
C SER A 114 -8.34 -23.76 9.32
N PRO A 115 -8.30 -23.56 7.99
CA PRO A 115 -7.38 -22.63 7.36
C PRO A 115 -7.68 -21.16 7.74
N LEU A 116 -6.74 -20.29 7.38
CA LEU A 116 -7.01 -18.85 7.26
C LEU A 116 -8.29 -18.64 6.44
N THR A 117 -9.26 -17.90 6.98
CA THR A 117 -10.53 -17.62 6.31
C THR A 117 -10.70 -16.12 6.12
N ILE A 118 -10.91 -15.68 4.89
CA ILE A 118 -11.25 -14.31 4.53
C ILE A 118 -12.76 -14.25 4.23
N ILE A 119 -13.51 -13.52 5.04
CA ILE A 119 -14.94 -13.29 4.79
C ILE A 119 -15.10 -12.10 3.85
N LEU A 120 -16.04 -12.18 2.91
CA LEU A 120 -16.36 -11.12 1.94
C LEU A 120 -17.88 -10.89 1.85
N ALA A 121 -18.32 -9.65 2.02
CA ALA A 121 -19.72 -9.20 1.95
C ALA A 121 -19.90 -7.99 1.01
N LYS A 122 -21.11 -7.82 0.46
CA LYS A 122 -21.48 -6.70 -0.44
C LYS A 122 -22.93 -6.24 -0.20
N ASN A 123 -23.20 -4.94 -0.39
CA ASN A 123 -24.50 -4.32 -0.10
C ASN A 123 -25.69 -4.82 -0.94
N GLU A 124 -25.48 -5.34 -2.16
CA GLU A 124 -26.51 -6.03 -2.96
C GLU A 124 -26.11 -7.52 -3.21
N GLY A 125 -25.20 -8.07 -2.39
CA GLY A 125 -24.74 -9.46 -2.47
C GLY A 125 -23.57 -9.70 -3.43
N LEU A 126 -23.12 -10.96 -3.49
CA LEU A 126 -22.10 -11.44 -4.44
C LEU A 126 -22.76 -12.21 -5.58
N ASP A 127 -22.50 -11.78 -6.81
CA ASP A 127 -22.94 -12.45 -8.03
C ASP A 127 -21.91 -13.45 -8.58
N ASP A 128 -22.19 -14.05 -9.73
CA ASP A 128 -21.32 -15.06 -10.33
C ASP A 128 -19.97 -14.51 -10.82
N ARG A 129 -19.87 -13.22 -11.17
CA ARG A 129 -18.57 -12.59 -11.49
C ARG A 129 -17.76 -12.41 -10.22
N ASP A 130 -18.37 -11.96 -9.12
CA ASP A 130 -17.71 -11.87 -7.81
C ASP A 130 -17.21 -13.23 -7.34
N ARG A 131 -18.06 -14.28 -7.45
CA ARG A 131 -17.74 -15.65 -7.02
C ARG A 131 -16.60 -16.25 -7.82
N LYS A 132 -16.66 -16.18 -9.17
CA LYS A 132 -15.58 -16.65 -10.06
C LYS A 132 -14.26 -15.93 -9.78
N MET A 133 -14.29 -14.61 -9.63
CA MET A 133 -13.10 -13.83 -9.27
C MET A 133 -12.54 -14.19 -7.90
N SER A 134 -13.38 -14.32 -6.85
CA SER A 134 -12.91 -14.73 -5.52
C SER A 134 -12.24 -16.11 -5.51
N SER A 135 -12.76 -17.05 -6.30
CA SER A 135 -12.17 -18.39 -6.45
C SER A 135 -10.83 -18.34 -7.18
N HIS A 136 -10.71 -17.55 -8.25
CA HIS A 136 -9.48 -17.38 -9.01
C HIS A 136 -8.40 -16.66 -8.17
N LEU A 137 -8.76 -15.56 -7.50
CA LEU A 137 -7.85 -14.80 -6.64
C LEU A 137 -7.38 -15.63 -5.43
N GLN A 138 -8.25 -16.44 -4.83
CA GLN A 138 -7.86 -17.42 -3.80
C GLN A 138 -6.83 -18.42 -4.33
N LEU A 139 -7.05 -19.00 -5.51
CA LEU A 139 -6.14 -19.98 -6.11
C LEU A 139 -4.77 -19.35 -6.41
N TRP A 140 -4.74 -18.14 -6.97
CA TRP A 140 -3.50 -17.40 -7.24
C TRP A 140 -2.75 -17.05 -5.94
N LEU A 141 -3.45 -16.51 -4.93
CA LEU A 141 -2.87 -16.21 -3.61
C LEU A 141 -2.23 -17.45 -2.97
N ARG A 142 -2.97 -18.58 -2.92
CA ARG A 142 -2.44 -19.87 -2.44
C ARG A 142 -1.19 -20.30 -3.19
N THR A 143 -1.20 -20.18 -4.52
CA THR A 143 -0.09 -20.60 -5.39
C THR A 143 1.17 -19.76 -5.17
N VAL A 144 1.02 -18.43 -5.07
CA VAL A 144 2.16 -17.52 -4.77
C VAL A 144 2.75 -17.82 -3.39
N ALA A 145 1.91 -18.02 -2.38
CA ALA A 145 2.37 -18.35 -1.02
C ALA A 145 3.05 -19.73 -0.94
N ALA A 146 2.47 -20.76 -1.55
CA ALA A 146 2.99 -22.13 -1.50
C ALA A 146 4.27 -22.34 -2.33
N THR A 147 4.55 -21.49 -3.32
CA THR A 147 5.74 -21.60 -4.18
C THR A 147 6.83 -20.57 -3.86
N GLY A 148 6.51 -19.50 -3.13
CA GLY A 148 7.38 -18.34 -2.96
C GLY A 148 7.67 -17.57 -4.25
N ARG A 149 6.92 -17.84 -5.33
CA ARG A 149 7.18 -17.34 -6.70
C ARG A 149 5.93 -16.68 -7.29
N HIS A 150 6.13 -15.80 -8.26
CA HIS A 150 5.06 -15.17 -9.02
C HIS A 150 5.48 -14.95 -10.48
N SER A 151 4.51 -14.88 -11.39
CA SER A 151 4.76 -14.44 -12.77
C SER A 151 5.18 -12.97 -12.83
N SER A 152 5.83 -12.56 -13.92
CA SER A 152 5.93 -11.13 -14.23
C SER A 152 4.56 -10.62 -14.68
N LEU A 153 4.26 -9.34 -14.40
CA LEU A 153 2.92 -8.77 -14.61
C LEU A 153 2.37 -8.96 -16.03
N LEU A 154 3.26 -8.89 -17.03
CA LEU A 154 2.93 -8.95 -18.45
C LEU A 154 2.47 -10.35 -18.89
N VAL A 155 2.65 -11.38 -18.05
CA VAL A 155 2.24 -12.77 -18.32
C VAL A 155 1.44 -13.40 -17.16
N ASP A 156 1.12 -12.64 -16.10
CA ASP A 156 0.31 -13.17 -15.00
C ASP A 156 -1.18 -13.23 -15.39
N ILE A 157 -1.72 -14.45 -15.37
CA ILE A 157 -3.10 -14.77 -15.72
C ILE A 157 -4.09 -14.09 -14.75
N ILE A 158 -3.73 -13.85 -13.48
CA ILE A 158 -4.60 -13.07 -12.58
C ILE A 158 -4.70 -11.62 -13.05
N TRP A 159 -3.71 -11.07 -13.76
CA TRP A 159 -3.71 -9.67 -14.16
C TRP A 159 -4.47 -9.45 -15.48
N ILE A 160 -4.09 -10.16 -16.53
CA ILE A 160 -4.56 -9.97 -17.92
C ILE A 160 -5.39 -11.14 -18.50
N GLY A 161 -5.69 -12.18 -17.73
CA GLY A 161 -6.58 -13.26 -18.18
C GLY A 161 -8.05 -12.81 -18.35
N GLU A 162 -8.85 -13.66 -19.00
CA GLU A 162 -10.30 -13.42 -19.22
C GLU A 162 -11.11 -13.26 -17.92
N ILE A 163 -10.60 -13.83 -16.82
CA ILE A 163 -11.14 -13.68 -15.46
C ILE A 163 -10.10 -12.98 -14.56
N GLY A 164 -9.29 -12.10 -15.15
CA GLY A 164 -8.24 -11.32 -14.48
C GLY A 164 -8.75 -10.03 -13.84
N LEU A 165 -7.91 -9.40 -13.01
CA LEU A 165 -8.22 -8.19 -12.24
C LEU A 165 -8.61 -7.02 -13.15
N ILE A 166 -7.99 -6.91 -14.33
CA ILE A 166 -8.30 -5.86 -15.31
C ILE A 166 -9.71 -6.03 -15.89
N GLU A 167 -10.03 -7.21 -16.45
CA GLU A 167 -11.35 -7.46 -17.05
C GLU A 167 -12.46 -7.40 -15.99
N TYR A 168 -12.26 -8.00 -14.82
CA TYR A 168 -13.21 -7.89 -13.72
C TYR A 168 -13.48 -6.43 -13.27
N SER A 169 -12.51 -5.54 -13.46
CA SER A 169 -12.61 -4.11 -13.13
C SER A 169 -13.01 -3.22 -14.32
N CYS A 170 -13.20 -3.77 -15.53
CA CYS A 170 -13.23 -3.03 -16.79
C CYS A 170 -14.20 -1.82 -16.78
N GLY A 171 -15.42 -2.01 -16.27
CA GLY A 171 -16.43 -0.93 -16.19
C GLY A 171 -16.02 0.25 -15.29
N ARG A 172 -15.28 0.00 -14.20
CA ARG A 172 -14.75 1.05 -13.33
C ARG A 172 -13.46 1.67 -13.88
N LEU A 173 -12.65 0.92 -14.62
CA LEU A 173 -11.51 1.49 -15.37
C LEU A 173 -12.01 2.44 -16.46
N ASN A 174 -12.94 1.98 -17.31
CA ASN A 174 -13.57 2.77 -18.38
C ASN A 174 -14.26 4.04 -17.85
N TYR A 175 -14.87 3.99 -16.64
CA TYR A 175 -15.36 5.20 -15.97
C TYR A 175 -14.23 6.23 -15.77
N TYR A 176 -13.08 5.85 -15.22
CA TYR A 176 -12.00 6.81 -14.91
C TYR A 176 -11.22 7.25 -16.15
N VAL A 177 -11.08 6.39 -17.16
CA VAL A 177 -10.65 6.77 -18.52
C VAL A 177 -11.54 7.88 -19.07
N SER A 178 -12.87 7.69 -19.04
CA SER A 178 -13.81 8.72 -19.51
C SER A 178 -13.72 10.04 -18.73
N GLN A 179 -13.37 10.00 -17.43
CA GLN A 179 -13.13 11.20 -16.63
C GLN A 179 -11.83 11.92 -17.00
N ILE A 180 -10.78 11.20 -17.40
CA ILE A 180 -9.54 11.81 -17.91
C ILE A 180 -9.78 12.48 -19.27
N ASN A 181 -10.51 11.82 -20.17
CA ASN A 181 -10.85 12.39 -21.49
C ASN A 181 -11.74 13.64 -21.39
N GLN A 182 -12.56 13.75 -20.34
CA GLN A 182 -13.34 14.95 -20.00
C GLN A 182 -12.53 16.07 -19.32
N LEU A 183 -11.23 15.90 -19.15
CA LEU A 183 -10.36 16.80 -18.37
C LEU A 183 -9.11 17.25 -19.15
N ASP A 184 -9.15 17.23 -20.48
CA ASP A 184 -8.01 17.50 -21.36
C ASP A 184 -7.19 18.75 -20.97
N GLN A 185 -7.84 19.92 -20.84
CA GLN A 185 -7.18 21.15 -20.39
C GLN A 185 -6.53 21.02 -18.99
N SER A 186 -7.16 20.32 -18.06
CA SER A 186 -6.60 20.06 -16.72
C SER A 186 -5.44 19.06 -16.76
N MET A 187 -5.45 18.10 -17.68
CA MET A 187 -4.34 17.17 -17.91
C MET A 187 -3.14 17.90 -18.55
N ASN A 188 -3.39 18.77 -19.53
CA ASN A 188 -2.35 19.59 -20.17
C ASN A 188 -1.63 20.51 -19.16
N VAL A 189 -2.38 21.21 -18.29
CA VAL A 189 -1.79 22.06 -17.23
C VAL A 189 -1.12 21.21 -16.14
N LEU A 190 -1.68 20.05 -15.78
CA LEU A 190 -1.05 19.13 -14.84
C LEU A 190 0.28 18.58 -15.39
N ALA A 191 0.34 18.23 -16.68
CA ALA A 191 1.57 17.80 -17.35
C ALA A 191 2.64 18.90 -17.33
N ALA A 192 2.28 20.13 -17.71
CA ALA A 192 3.18 21.29 -17.68
C ALA A 192 3.70 21.59 -16.26
N ARG A 193 2.86 21.47 -15.22
CA ARG A 193 3.28 21.66 -13.82
C ARG A 193 4.09 20.49 -13.23
N SER A 194 4.04 19.29 -13.82
CA SER A 194 4.67 18.08 -13.26
C SER A 194 6.13 17.85 -13.67
N GLY A 195 6.75 18.79 -14.41
CA GLY A 195 8.18 18.75 -14.74
C GLY A 195 8.58 17.48 -15.49
N ILE A 196 9.51 16.70 -14.93
CA ILE A 196 10.00 15.45 -15.54
C ILE A 196 8.89 14.41 -15.77
N TYR A 197 7.78 14.48 -15.02
CA TYR A 197 6.64 13.57 -15.19
C TYR A 197 5.62 14.06 -16.22
N GLY A 198 5.75 15.29 -16.75
CA GLY A 198 4.87 15.82 -17.78
C GLY A 198 4.68 14.89 -18.99
N PRO A 199 5.75 14.37 -19.62
CA PRO A 199 5.66 13.41 -20.72
C PRO A 199 4.96 12.10 -20.37
N VAL A 200 4.94 11.69 -19.08
CA VAL A 200 4.25 10.49 -18.59
C VAL A 200 2.75 10.77 -18.41
N ILE A 201 2.39 11.98 -17.96
CA ILE A 201 0.99 12.43 -17.88
C ILE A 201 0.38 12.58 -19.27
N THR A 202 1.11 13.18 -20.22
CA THR A 202 0.70 13.23 -21.63
C THR A 202 0.60 11.82 -22.24
N CYS A 203 1.51 10.90 -21.89
CA CYS A 203 1.41 9.51 -22.32
C CYS A 203 0.11 8.84 -21.82
N LEU A 204 -0.25 9.02 -20.55
CA LEU A 204 -1.51 8.52 -20.00
C LEU A 204 -2.73 9.16 -20.69
N GLN A 205 -2.69 10.46 -20.95
CA GLN A 205 -3.76 11.18 -21.65
C GLN A 205 -3.98 10.63 -23.06
N CYS A 206 -2.92 10.39 -23.83
CA CYS A 206 -3.01 9.76 -25.16
C CYS A 206 -3.54 8.31 -25.09
N LEU A 207 -3.09 7.52 -24.10
CA LEU A 207 -3.61 6.16 -23.90
C LEU A 207 -5.12 6.17 -23.57
N CYS A 208 -5.57 7.09 -22.70
CA CYS A 208 -6.98 7.25 -22.37
C CYS A 208 -7.81 7.78 -23.58
N GLN A 209 -7.28 8.69 -24.38
CA GLN A 209 -7.93 9.19 -25.60
C GLN A 209 -8.13 8.08 -26.64
N ASN A 210 -7.17 7.16 -26.76
CA ASN A 210 -7.23 5.99 -27.65
C ASN A 210 -8.10 4.84 -27.09
N ALA A 211 -8.60 4.93 -25.87
CA ALA A 211 -9.40 3.89 -25.22
C ALA A 211 -10.91 4.08 -25.49
N THR A 212 -11.48 3.17 -26.27
CA THR A 212 -12.93 3.08 -26.54
C THR A 212 -13.66 2.31 -25.43
N LYS A 213 -14.99 2.14 -25.54
CA LYS A 213 -15.75 1.24 -24.65
C LYS A 213 -15.26 -0.20 -24.73
N ASP A 214 -14.81 -0.60 -25.91
CA ASP A 214 -14.38 -1.94 -26.31
C ASP A 214 -12.84 -2.08 -26.19
N SER A 215 -12.22 -1.27 -25.32
CA SER A 215 -10.78 -1.31 -25.04
C SER A 215 -10.36 -2.70 -24.57
N THR A 216 -9.31 -3.24 -25.20
CA THR A 216 -8.75 -4.54 -24.81
C THR A 216 -8.20 -4.51 -23.38
N VAL A 217 -8.18 -5.68 -22.75
CA VAL A 217 -7.54 -5.91 -21.44
C VAL A 217 -6.09 -5.41 -21.42
N ARG A 218 -5.37 -5.48 -22.55
CA ARG A 218 -4.00 -4.97 -22.66
C ARG A 218 -3.93 -3.44 -22.59
N GLN A 219 -4.76 -2.73 -23.38
CA GLN A 219 -4.84 -1.26 -23.33
C GLN A 219 -5.22 -0.76 -21.93
N LEU A 220 -6.17 -1.42 -21.26
CA LEU A 220 -6.55 -1.09 -19.88
C LEU A 220 -5.45 -1.39 -18.86
N SER A 221 -4.69 -2.47 -19.03
CA SER A 221 -3.48 -2.76 -18.25
C SER A 221 -2.44 -1.65 -18.40
N ASP A 222 -2.15 -1.21 -19.62
CA ASP A 222 -1.13 -0.19 -19.91
C ASP A 222 -1.52 1.18 -19.30
N ILE A 223 -2.79 1.59 -19.43
CA ILE A 223 -3.36 2.76 -18.74
C ILE A 223 -3.19 2.65 -17.23
N VAL A 224 -3.52 1.51 -16.63
CA VAL A 224 -3.42 1.26 -15.18
C VAL A 224 -1.96 1.26 -14.70
N ASN A 225 -1.03 0.76 -15.51
CA ASN A 225 0.40 0.77 -15.21
C ASN A 225 0.99 2.18 -15.22
N VAL A 226 0.72 2.99 -16.26
CA VAL A 226 1.19 4.38 -16.32
C VAL A 226 0.55 5.22 -15.18
N ALA A 227 -0.74 4.99 -14.91
CA ALA A 227 -1.43 5.63 -13.78
C ALA A 227 -0.87 5.22 -12.41
N TYR A 228 -0.38 3.98 -12.26
CA TYR A 228 0.28 3.52 -11.05
C TYR A 228 1.66 4.15 -10.85
N ILE A 229 2.45 4.36 -11.91
CA ILE A 229 3.73 5.09 -11.82
C ILE A 229 3.48 6.52 -11.34
N LEU A 230 2.50 7.21 -11.96
CA LEU A 230 2.13 8.59 -11.63
C LEU A 230 1.56 8.77 -10.21
N ARG A 231 0.95 7.73 -9.63
CA ARG A 231 0.39 7.76 -8.26
C ARG A 231 1.38 8.24 -7.19
N TYR A 232 2.67 8.05 -7.42
CA TYR A 232 3.74 8.36 -6.46
C TYR A 232 4.44 9.71 -6.72
N THR A 233 4.06 10.44 -7.77
CA THR A 233 4.86 11.59 -8.27
C THR A 233 4.39 12.97 -7.79
N TRP A 234 3.30 13.04 -7.02
CA TRP A 234 2.64 14.32 -6.71
C TRP A 234 2.84 14.81 -5.28
N LYS A 235 3.42 16.00 -5.16
CA LYS A 235 3.27 16.93 -4.03
C LYS A 235 2.80 18.27 -4.58
N VAL A 236 1.51 18.40 -4.88
CA VAL A 236 0.94 19.56 -5.59
C VAL A 236 0.13 20.43 -4.63
N SER A 237 0.83 21.20 -3.80
CA SER A 237 0.24 22.36 -3.12
C SER A 237 -0.26 23.38 -4.16
N GLY A 238 -1.34 24.11 -3.86
CA GLY A 238 -1.93 25.07 -4.80
C GLY A 238 -2.43 24.43 -6.12
N ALA A 239 -3.17 23.33 -6.02
CA ALA A 239 -3.82 22.68 -7.17
C ALA A 239 -5.23 23.25 -7.42
N SER A 240 -5.60 23.48 -8.68
CA SER A 240 -6.99 23.84 -9.03
C SER A 240 -7.92 22.64 -8.82
N MET A 241 -9.23 22.88 -8.66
CA MET A 241 -10.23 21.80 -8.60
C MET A 241 -10.17 20.86 -9.83
N GLY A 242 -9.85 21.39 -11.02
CA GLY A 242 -9.67 20.59 -12.23
C GLY A 242 -8.46 19.65 -12.12
N HIS A 243 -7.32 20.15 -11.64
CA HIS A 243 -6.12 19.33 -11.39
C HIS A 243 -6.40 18.27 -10.32
N MET A 244 -7.09 18.63 -9.23
CA MET A 244 -7.47 17.68 -8.19
C MET A 244 -8.40 16.58 -8.71
N LYS A 245 -9.35 16.89 -9.62
CA LYS A 245 -10.19 15.88 -10.26
C LYS A 245 -9.38 14.98 -11.23
N ALA A 246 -8.40 15.52 -11.93
CA ALA A 246 -7.48 14.76 -12.79
C ALA A 246 -6.60 13.80 -11.96
N VAL A 247 -5.83 14.32 -11.00
CA VAL A 247 -5.00 13.56 -10.05
C VAL A 247 -5.81 12.48 -9.32
N ARG A 248 -7.03 12.79 -8.88
CA ARG A 248 -7.98 11.85 -8.27
C ARG A 248 -8.38 10.72 -9.23
N SER A 249 -8.54 11.00 -10.51
CA SER A 249 -8.91 9.99 -11.53
C SER A 249 -7.75 9.07 -11.87
N ILE A 250 -6.54 9.61 -12.03
CA ILE A 250 -5.33 8.82 -12.26
C ILE A 250 -5.02 7.93 -11.04
N ASN A 251 -5.10 8.48 -9.82
CA ASN A 251 -4.99 7.72 -8.57
C ASN A 251 -5.97 6.53 -8.51
N MET A 252 -7.17 6.68 -9.06
CA MET A 252 -8.20 5.63 -9.05
C MET A 252 -7.96 4.53 -10.09
N LEU A 253 -7.28 4.82 -11.20
CA LEU A 253 -6.77 3.81 -12.13
C LEU A 253 -5.60 3.04 -11.50
N GLY A 254 -4.59 3.75 -10.98
CA GLY A 254 -3.41 3.16 -10.35
C GLY A 254 -3.70 2.34 -9.06
N ARG A 255 -4.90 2.49 -8.46
CA ARG A 255 -5.32 1.68 -7.29
C ARG A 255 -5.42 0.19 -7.58
N LEU A 256 -5.75 -0.22 -8.81
CA LEU A 256 -5.89 -1.65 -9.15
C LEU A 256 -4.53 -2.36 -9.15
N ARG A 257 -3.50 -1.72 -9.72
CA ARG A 257 -2.11 -2.18 -9.67
C ARG A 257 -1.57 -2.23 -8.24
N ALA A 258 -1.91 -1.22 -7.42
CA ALA A 258 -1.57 -1.20 -6.01
C ALA A 258 -2.31 -2.28 -5.18
N ALA A 259 -3.49 -2.73 -5.62
CA ALA A 259 -4.18 -3.86 -5.01
C ALA A 259 -3.47 -5.19 -5.35
N TYR A 260 -3.17 -5.44 -6.64
CA TYR A 260 -2.37 -6.59 -7.07
C TYR A 260 -1.07 -6.73 -6.26
N GLU A 261 -0.27 -5.66 -6.17
CA GLU A 261 1.02 -5.72 -5.47
C GLU A 261 0.86 -5.92 -3.96
N CYS A 262 -0.23 -5.42 -3.37
CA CYS A 262 -0.55 -5.69 -1.97
C CYS A 262 -0.94 -7.17 -1.77
N PHE A 263 -1.78 -7.73 -2.64
CA PHE A 263 -2.16 -9.15 -2.62
C PHE A 263 -0.92 -10.05 -2.79
N LYS A 264 -0.04 -9.70 -3.73
CA LYS A 264 1.25 -10.34 -3.99
C LYS A 264 2.15 -10.37 -2.76
N THR A 265 2.33 -9.21 -2.11
CA THR A 265 3.18 -9.11 -0.91
C THR A 265 2.60 -9.91 0.25
N VAL A 266 1.28 -9.84 0.45
CA VAL A 266 0.57 -10.57 1.52
C VAL A 266 0.76 -12.08 1.36
N ALA A 267 0.64 -12.61 0.13
CA ALA A 267 0.90 -14.03 -0.15
C ALA A 267 2.35 -14.44 0.12
N LEU A 268 3.33 -13.59 -0.24
CA LEU A 268 4.75 -13.86 0.01
C LEU A 268 5.18 -13.64 1.48
N THR A 269 4.37 -12.96 2.29
CA THR A 269 4.71 -12.62 3.70
C THR A 269 4.07 -13.58 4.71
N PHE A 270 2.97 -14.24 4.36
CA PHE A 270 2.15 -15.02 5.28
C PHE A 270 1.95 -16.45 4.78
N GLU A 271 2.70 -17.40 5.35
CA GLU A 271 2.66 -18.82 5.00
C GLU A 271 1.25 -19.41 5.05
N GLU A 272 0.39 -18.94 5.97
CA GLU A 272 -1.00 -19.39 6.08
C GLU A 272 -1.87 -19.09 4.84
N ILE A 273 -1.44 -18.16 3.97
CA ILE A 273 -2.09 -17.89 2.68
C ILE A 273 -2.07 -19.13 1.77
N SER A 274 -1.07 -20.01 1.89
CA SER A 274 -1.01 -21.29 1.14
C SER A 274 -2.28 -22.15 1.29
N THR A 275 -3.00 -22.00 2.40
CA THR A 275 -4.24 -22.74 2.71
C THR A 275 -5.52 -21.88 2.63
N MET A 276 -5.42 -20.57 2.43
CA MET A 276 -6.53 -19.63 2.71
C MET A 276 -7.83 -19.93 1.96
N GLU A 277 -8.97 -19.62 2.55
CA GLU A 277 -10.28 -19.67 1.90
C GLU A 277 -10.94 -18.29 1.85
N MET A 278 -11.52 -17.91 0.70
CA MET A 278 -12.44 -16.79 0.59
C MET A 278 -13.88 -17.31 0.73
N ARG A 279 -14.61 -16.80 1.71
CA ARG A 279 -16.00 -17.22 1.99
C ARG A 279 -16.97 -16.04 1.82
N PRO A 280 -17.80 -16.04 0.76
CA PRO A 280 -18.91 -15.12 0.61
C PRO A 280 -19.88 -15.19 1.78
N VAL A 281 -20.35 -14.05 2.28
CA VAL A 281 -21.44 -14.01 3.26
C VAL A 281 -22.77 -14.33 2.57
N THR A 282 -23.53 -15.28 3.15
CA THR A 282 -24.81 -15.78 2.62
C THR A 282 -26.04 -15.10 3.22
N LEU A 283 -25.85 -14.05 4.01
CA LEU A 283 -26.93 -13.24 4.60
C LEU A 283 -27.80 -12.57 3.53
N HIS A 284 -29.10 -12.46 3.80
CA HIS A 284 -29.97 -11.54 3.08
C HIS A 284 -29.45 -10.10 3.22
N GLN A 285 -29.44 -9.35 2.12
CA GLN A 285 -28.91 -7.98 2.07
C GLN A 285 -30.00 -6.90 2.19
N HIS A 286 -31.26 -7.32 2.25
CA HIS A 286 -32.42 -6.45 2.41
C HIS A 286 -33.53 -7.14 3.22
N VAL A 287 -34.44 -6.34 3.76
CA VAL A 287 -35.60 -6.74 4.57
C VAL A 287 -36.82 -6.05 4.00
N GLU A 288 -37.90 -6.78 3.71
CA GLU A 288 -39.15 -6.18 3.24
C GLU A 288 -39.92 -5.50 4.38
N ILE A 289 -40.57 -4.36 4.08
CA ILE A 289 -41.30 -3.56 5.07
C ILE A 289 -42.66 -3.09 4.55
N ASN A 290 -43.63 -3.02 5.47
CA ASN A 290 -44.93 -2.42 5.20
C ASN A 290 -44.77 -0.88 5.05
N VAL A 291 -44.78 -0.41 3.79
CA VAL A 291 -44.58 1.01 3.42
C VAL A 291 -45.52 1.94 4.18
N SER A 292 -46.79 1.56 4.34
CA SER A 292 -47.80 2.37 5.01
C SER A 292 -47.52 2.50 6.51
N LEU A 293 -47.06 1.43 7.17
CA LEU A 293 -46.65 1.48 8.58
C LEU A 293 -45.33 2.25 8.77
N PHE A 294 -44.37 2.08 7.87
CA PHE A 294 -43.10 2.82 7.89
C PHE A 294 -43.32 4.32 7.75
N ARG A 295 -44.16 4.73 6.78
CA ARG A 295 -44.55 6.13 6.56
C ARG A 295 -45.26 6.73 7.78
N LYS A 296 -46.22 6.00 8.39
CA LYS A 296 -46.88 6.41 9.65
C LYS A 296 -45.86 6.58 10.80
N THR A 297 -44.88 5.70 10.89
CA THR A 297 -43.83 5.77 11.93
C THR A 297 -42.94 7.00 11.75
N ILE A 298 -42.48 7.28 10.52
CA ILE A 298 -41.71 8.50 10.21
C ILE A 298 -42.54 9.76 10.47
N GLN A 299 -43.84 9.76 10.13
CA GLN A 299 -44.73 10.89 10.40
C GLN A 299 -44.94 11.14 11.90
N ARG A 300 -45.10 10.08 12.72
CA ARG A 300 -45.16 10.21 14.19
C ARG A 300 -43.88 10.83 14.72
N LEU A 301 -42.72 10.24 14.44
CA LEU A 301 -41.43 10.69 14.95
C LEU A 301 -41.12 12.14 14.53
N ALA A 302 -41.51 12.53 13.31
CA ALA A 302 -41.36 13.92 12.86
C ALA A 302 -42.23 14.92 13.65
N GLY A 303 -43.41 14.52 14.13
CA GLY A 303 -44.24 15.33 15.03
C GLY A 303 -43.69 15.34 16.47
N GLU A 304 -43.23 14.19 16.95
CA GLU A 304 -42.65 13.98 18.29
C GLU A 304 -41.40 14.84 18.52
N PHE A 305 -40.49 14.88 17.54
CA PHE A 305 -39.32 15.78 17.54
C PHE A 305 -39.61 17.17 16.94
N GLN A 306 -40.89 17.55 16.81
CA GLN A 306 -41.35 18.89 16.38
C GLN A 306 -40.71 19.42 15.08
N LEU A 307 -40.36 18.52 14.15
CA LEU A 307 -39.57 18.85 12.97
C LEU A 307 -40.38 19.66 11.94
N PRO A 308 -39.72 20.46 11.07
CA PRO A 308 -40.41 21.35 10.14
C PRO A 308 -41.46 20.64 9.26
N LYS A 309 -42.68 21.17 9.22
CA LYS A 309 -43.84 20.58 8.50
C LYS A 309 -43.64 20.38 6.98
N GLY A 310 -42.58 20.94 6.40
CA GLY A 310 -42.14 20.72 5.01
C GLY A 310 -41.10 19.62 4.82
N LEU A 311 -40.44 19.13 5.88
CA LEU A 311 -39.27 18.24 5.81
C LEU A 311 -39.54 16.94 5.04
N LEU A 312 -40.74 16.37 5.20
CA LEU A 312 -41.15 15.14 4.52
C LEU A 312 -41.74 15.36 3.11
N LYS A 313 -41.94 16.60 2.67
CA LYS A 313 -42.62 16.91 1.39
C LYS A 313 -41.68 16.91 0.17
N ASN A 314 -40.36 16.99 0.36
CA ASN A 314 -39.41 17.02 -0.76
C ASN A 314 -39.25 15.63 -1.42
N ASN A 315 -38.85 15.62 -2.70
CA ASN A 315 -38.72 14.40 -3.51
C ASN A 315 -37.80 13.34 -2.90
N THR A 316 -36.73 13.76 -2.21
CA THR A 316 -35.79 12.86 -1.52
C THR A 316 -36.45 12.15 -0.33
N ALA A 317 -37.22 12.89 0.48
CA ALA A 317 -37.99 12.31 1.58
C ALA A 317 -39.14 11.41 1.09
N GLN A 318 -39.82 11.80 0.01
CA GLN A 318 -40.86 10.96 -0.62
C GLN A 318 -40.27 9.65 -1.15
N LYS A 319 -39.07 9.67 -1.75
CA LYS A 319 -38.36 8.46 -2.19
C LYS A 319 -38.08 7.49 -1.05
N TYR A 320 -37.66 7.98 0.13
CA TYR A 320 -37.40 7.10 1.28
C TYR A 320 -38.69 6.65 1.99
N THR A 321 -39.66 7.54 2.19
CA THR A 321 -40.99 7.21 2.79
C THR A 321 -41.92 6.42 1.86
N GLY A 322 -41.46 6.09 0.64
CA GLY A 322 -42.11 5.17 -0.30
C GLY A 322 -41.38 3.84 -0.50
N ALA A 323 -40.26 3.59 0.17
CA ALA A 323 -39.49 2.37 -0.02
C ALA A 323 -40.13 1.15 0.65
N SER A 324 -40.16 0.03 -0.08
CA SER A 324 -40.66 -1.28 0.38
C SER A 324 -39.58 -2.17 1.03
N ARG A 325 -38.32 -1.73 1.06
CA ARG A 325 -37.21 -2.50 1.63
C ARG A 325 -36.25 -1.63 2.44
N LEU A 326 -35.75 -2.21 3.52
CA LEU A 326 -34.56 -1.79 4.25
C LEU A 326 -33.34 -2.55 3.73
N HIS A 327 -32.15 -2.01 3.97
CA HIS A 327 -30.86 -2.43 3.44
C HIS A 327 -29.90 -2.79 4.57
N ILE A 328 -29.23 -3.94 4.43
CA ILE A 328 -28.25 -4.46 5.38
C ILE A 328 -26.85 -4.21 4.80
N HIS A 329 -26.14 -3.25 5.40
CA HIS A 329 -24.80 -2.86 4.98
C HIS A 329 -23.78 -4.01 5.15
N ALA A 330 -22.81 -4.10 4.24
CA ALA A 330 -21.79 -5.15 4.20
C ALA A 330 -20.98 -5.23 5.51
N GLU A 331 -20.70 -4.10 6.15
CA GLU A 331 -20.07 -4.01 7.47
C GLU A 331 -20.85 -4.80 8.54
N MET A 332 -22.19 -4.72 8.51
CA MET A 332 -23.08 -5.43 9.43
C MET A 332 -23.23 -6.90 9.04
N GLN A 333 -23.16 -7.21 7.74
CA GLN A 333 -23.10 -8.60 7.27
C GLN A 333 -21.84 -9.31 7.79
N ILE A 334 -20.68 -8.64 7.74
CA ILE A 334 -19.42 -9.12 8.34
C ILE A 334 -19.58 -9.30 9.86
N LEU A 335 -20.05 -8.26 10.57
CA LEU A 335 -20.17 -8.26 12.02
C LEU A 335 -21.04 -9.42 12.53
N VAL A 336 -22.21 -9.64 11.93
CA VAL A 336 -23.13 -10.74 12.31
C VAL A 336 -22.56 -12.10 11.95
N CYS A 337 -21.91 -12.23 10.79
CA CYS A 337 -21.28 -13.50 10.37
C CYS A 337 -20.12 -13.91 11.30
N LEU A 338 -19.31 -12.95 11.76
CA LEU A 338 -18.29 -13.19 12.79
C LEU A 338 -18.92 -13.51 14.15
N ALA A 339 -19.88 -12.70 14.61
CA ALA A 339 -20.56 -12.89 15.89
C ALA A 339 -21.29 -14.24 16.01
N ARG A 340 -21.76 -14.81 14.89
CA ARG A 340 -22.43 -16.12 14.82
C ARG A 340 -21.55 -17.29 15.21
N ASN A 341 -20.23 -17.22 14.99
CA ASN A 341 -19.30 -18.30 15.31
C ASN A 341 -18.25 -17.83 16.33
N ALA A 342 -18.35 -18.34 17.56
CA ALA A 342 -17.48 -17.96 18.67
C ALA A 342 -15.99 -18.26 18.42
N ASP A 343 -15.66 -19.31 17.66
CA ASP A 343 -14.28 -19.63 17.25
C ASP A 343 -13.77 -18.63 16.20
N TRP A 344 -14.59 -18.27 15.22
CA TRP A 344 -14.27 -17.20 14.26
C TRP A 344 -14.10 -15.85 14.96
N HIS A 345 -14.98 -15.48 15.88
CA HIS A 345 -14.84 -14.27 16.72
C HIS A 345 -13.67 -14.35 17.72
N GLY A 346 -13.17 -15.56 18.01
CA GLY A 346 -11.93 -15.81 18.75
C GLY A 346 -10.68 -15.50 17.93
N ARG A 347 -10.68 -15.88 16.64
CA ARG A 347 -9.55 -15.79 15.70
C ARG A 347 -9.60 -14.62 14.71
N ALA A 348 -10.67 -13.83 14.75
CA ALA A 348 -10.85 -12.67 13.88
C ALA A 348 -9.80 -11.60 14.18
N HIS A 349 -9.17 -11.10 13.13
CA HIS A 349 -8.35 -9.90 13.18
C HIS A 349 -9.21 -8.71 13.61
N GLY A 350 -8.65 -7.80 14.40
CA GLY A 350 -9.37 -6.67 14.99
C GLY A 350 -9.77 -5.57 14.00
N TYR A 351 -9.77 -5.82 12.68
CA TYR A 351 -10.08 -4.84 11.63
C TYR A 351 -11.03 -5.40 10.57
N VAL A 352 -12.04 -4.61 10.22
CA VAL A 352 -12.91 -4.82 9.05
C VAL A 352 -12.47 -3.85 7.95
N GLY A 353 -11.93 -4.38 6.85
CA GLY A 353 -11.50 -3.57 5.70
C GLY A 353 -12.65 -3.33 4.73
N ILE A 354 -12.82 -2.09 4.28
CA ILE A 354 -14.03 -1.63 3.61
C ILE A 354 -13.66 -0.84 2.35
N SER A 355 -14.39 -1.12 1.27
CA SER A 355 -14.26 -0.43 -0.04
C SER A 355 -14.39 1.11 -0.02
N ARG A 356 -14.87 1.66 1.08
CA ARG A 356 -15.23 3.06 1.36
C ARG A 356 -15.09 3.31 2.85
N LYS A 357 -15.14 4.58 3.26
CA LYS A 357 -15.37 4.89 4.68
C LYS A 357 -16.71 4.27 5.12
N PRO A 358 -16.83 3.74 6.36
CA PRO A 358 -18.12 3.32 6.87
C PRO A 358 -19.03 4.54 7.03
N CYS A 359 -20.35 4.31 7.00
CA CYS A 359 -21.30 5.36 7.34
C CYS A 359 -21.37 5.60 8.85
N PHE A 360 -22.12 6.61 9.28
CA PHE A 360 -22.39 6.88 10.70
C PHE A 360 -22.86 5.61 11.45
N LEU A 361 -23.95 4.99 11.01
CA LEU A 361 -24.57 3.83 11.69
C LEU A 361 -23.64 2.62 11.81
N CYS A 362 -22.91 2.26 10.74
CA CYS A 362 -21.94 1.18 10.77
C CYS A 362 -20.77 1.48 11.71
N ASN A 363 -20.28 2.72 11.74
CA ASN A 363 -19.24 3.15 12.66
C ASN A 363 -19.70 3.07 14.11
N GLU A 364 -20.84 3.67 14.45
CA GLU A 364 -21.36 3.68 15.82
C GLU A 364 -21.52 2.26 16.36
N ILE A 365 -22.00 1.33 15.53
CA ILE A 365 -22.19 -0.06 15.96
C ILE A 365 -20.87 -0.83 16.03
N LEU A 366 -19.91 -0.63 15.11
CA LEU A 366 -18.60 -1.28 15.20
C LEU A 366 -17.79 -0.80 16.42
N GLN A 367 -17.76 0.51 16.67
CA GLN A 367 -17.03 1.10 17.80
C GLN A 367 -17.63 0.71 19.16
N ASN A 368 -18.97 0.67 19.27
CA ASN A 368 -19.64 0.29 20.52
C ASN A 368 -19.79 -1.24 20.69
N TYR A 369 -19.53 -2.04 19.65
CA TYR A 369 -19.47 -3.50 19.74
C TYR A 369 -18.18 -3.93 20.45
N SER A 370 -18.28 -4.04 21.76
CA SER A 370 -17.22 -4.54 22.62
C SER A 370 -17.33 -6.06 22.82
N LYS A 371 -16.19 -6.73 22.83
CA LYS A 371 -16.11 -8.15 23.21
C LYS A 371 -16.38 -8.24 24.70
N ILE A 372 -17.38 -9.03 25.11
CA ILE A 372 -17.74 -9.19 26.52
C ILE A 372 -16.67 -10.07 27.19
N SER A 373 -15.62 -9.43 27.66
CA SER A 373 -14.67 -10.00 28.62
C SER A 373 -15.27 -9.95 30.03
N VAL A 374 -14.92 -10.91 30.87
CA VAL A 374 -15.19 -10.89 32.31
C VAL A 374 -14.20 -9.97 33.03
N GLU A 375 -13.03 -9.75 32.43
CA GLU A 375 -11.89 -9.02 33.00
C GLU A 375 -11.45 -7.87 32.09
N GLY A 376 -11.16 -6.71 32.68
CA GLY A 376 -10.62 -5.53 31.99
C GLY A 376 -11.66 -4.54 31.42
N ALA A 377 -11.17 -3.43 30.88
CA ALA A 377 -11.98 -2.39 30.27
C ALA A 377 -12.57 -2.84 28.92
N ARG A 378 -13.80 -2.42 28.62
CA ARG A 378 -14.46 -2.72 27.34
C ARG A 378 -13.78 -1.98 26.19
N GLN A 379 -13.01 -2.71 25.38
CA GLN A 379 -12.46 -2.22 24.12
C GLN A 379 -13.37 -2.59 22.93
N PRO A 380 -13.40 -1.79 21.85
CA PRO A 380 -14.05 -2.17 20.60
C PRO A 380 -13.43 -3.47 20.06
N ALA A 381 -14.26 -4.45 19.67
CA ALA A 381 -13.74 -5.70 19.13
C ALA A 381 -13.22 -5.57 17.70
N PHE A 382 -13.71 -4.57 16.94
CA PHE A 382 -13.35 -4.33 15.55
C PHE A 382 -13.23 -2.83 15.25
N LYS A 383 -12.05 -2.41 14.78
CA LYS A 383 -11.86 -1.11 14.11
C LYS A 383 -12.10 -1.22 12.60
N SER A 384 -12.18 -0.08 11.92
CA SER A 384 -12.23 0.06 10.46
C SER A 384 -11.62 1.40 10.05
N ARG A 385 -11.73 1.80 8.77
CA ARG A 385 -11.42 3.18 8.34
C ARG A 385 -12.24 4.22 9.11
N ARG A 386 -11.71 5.45 9.24
CA ARG A 386 -12.44 6.62 9.77
C ARG A 386 -13.75 6.81 9.00
N SER A 387 -14.86 6.97 9.72
CA SER A 387 -16.20 7.13 9.14
C SER A 387 -16.34 8.40 8.30
N HIS A 388 -17.30 8.40 7.37
CA HIS A 388 -17.67 9.59 6.60
C HIS A 388 -18.84 10.39 7.21
N GLY A 389 -19.30 10.03 8.42
CA GLY A 389 -20.22 10.80 9.28
C GLY A 389 -21.67 10.99 8.79
N LYS A 390 -21.95 10.73 7.52
CA LYS A 390 -23.28 10.76 6.93
C LYS A 390 -24.09 9.51 7.31
N VAL A 391 -25.36 9.72 7.62
CA VAL A 391 -26.37 8.67 7.82
C VAL A 391 -26.95 8.22 6.48
N TYR A 392 -27.07 6.91 6.26
CA TYR A 392 -27.91 6.38 5.19
C TYR A 392 -29.33 6.09 5.71
N PRO A 393 -30.37 6.50 4.97
CA PRO A 393 -31.75 6.10 5.25
C PRO A 393 -31.95 4.63 4.88
N LEU A 394 -33.09 4.06 5.31
CA LEU A 394 -33.49 2.68 4.99
C LEU A 394 -32.49 1.61 5.48
N TRP A 395 -31.73 1.88 6.53
CA TRP A 395 -30.72 0.96 7.08
C TRP A 395 -31.35 -0.04 8.08
N THR A 396 -30.86 -1.29 8.13
CA THR A 396 -31.23 -2.28 9.16
C THR A 396 -30.13 -3.35 9.39
N LEU A 397 -30.37 -4.25 10.34
CA LEU A 397 -29.56 -5.43 10.70
C LEU A 397 -30.17 -6.74 10.14
N PRO A 398 -29.37 -7.82 9.99
CA PRO A 398 -29.89 -9.15 9.67
C PRO A 398 -30.90 -9.66 10.71
N GLN A 399 -32.10 -10.03 10.27
CA GLN A 399 -33.21 -10.38 11.17
C GLN A 399 -33.25 -11.85 11.64
N SER A 400 -32.64 -12.79 10.91
CA SER A 400 -33.03 -14.22 10.97
C SER A 400 -31.94 -15.22 11.42
N GLU A 401 -30.74 -14.77 11.80
CA GLU A 401 -29.63 -15.70 12.07
C GLU A 401 -29.47 -16.12 13.53
N ILE A 402 -29.06 -17.38 13.71
CA ILE A 402 -28.69 -17.98 14.99
C ILE A 402 -27.34 -17.39 15.43
N VAL A 403 -27.41 -16.26 16.15
CA VAL A 403 -26.26 -15.65 16.83
C VAL A 403 -26.27 -16.05 18.31
N PRO A 404 -25.14 -16.49 18.90
CA PRO A 404 -25.03 -16.80 20.32
C PRO A 404 -25.49 -15.64 21.21
N TYR A 405 -26.27 -15.92 22.26
CA TYR A 405 -26.96 -14.91 23.08
C TYR A 405 -26.04 -13.77 23.58
N VAL A 406 -24.81 -14.10 24.00
CA VAL A 406 -23.80 -13.12 24.46
C VAL A 406 -23.42 -12.15 23.35
N ALA A 407 -23.21 -12.64 22.12
CA ALA A 407 -22.88 -11.80 20.98
C ALA A 407 -24.09 -11.00 20.47
N SER A 408 -25.29 -11.58 20.51
CA SER A 408 -26.55 -10.87 20.24
C SER A 408 -26.78 -9.71 21.21
N LEU A 409 -26.45 -9.89 22.50
CA LEU A 409 -26.54 -8.86 23.53
C LEU A 409 -25.50 -7.74 23.33
N ALA A 410 -24.29 -8.07 22.88
CA ALA A 410 -23.29 -7.07 22.51
C ALA A 410 -23.73 -6.22 21.31
N ILE A 411 -24.23 -6.83 20.23
CA ILE A 411 -24.76 -6.09 19.07
C ILE A 411 -25.99 -5.27 19.47
N ALA A 412 -26.88 -5.82 20.29
CA ALA A 412 -28.04 -5.10 20.81
C ALA A 412 -27.63 -3.85 21.61
N THR A 413 -26.63 -3.98 22.50
CA THR A 413 -26.09 -2.85 23.28
C THR A 413 -25.54 -1.74 22.38
N ALA A 414 -24.75 -2.10 21.36
CA ALA A 414 -24.23 -1.16 20.37
C ALA A 414 -25.33 -0.52 19.52
N THR A 415 -26.39 -1.28 19.20
CA THR A 415 -27.57 -0.79 18.47
C THR A 415 -28.37 0.20 19.32
N THR A 416 -28.57 -0.07 20.61
CA THR A 416 -29.20 0.89 21.54
C THR A 416 -28.35 2.15 21.71
N HIS A 417 -27.01 2.06 21.67
CA HIS A 417 -26.13 3.23 21.68
C HIS A 417 -26.32 4.10 20.43
N ALA A 418 -26.20 3.50 19.25
CA ALA A 418 -26.44 4.19 17.97
C ALA A 418 -27.85 4.80 17.90
N TYR A 419 -28.87 4.13 18.45
CA TYR A 419 -30.23 4.67 18.52
C TYR A 419 -30.32 5.93 19.40
N ARG A 420 -29.69 5.93 20.58
CA ARG A 420 -29.64 7.13 21.45
C ARG A 420 -28.99 8.31 20.73
N HIS A 421 -27.88 8.09 20.04
CA HIS A 421 -27.22 9.12 19.23
C HIS A 421 -28.14 9.65 18.10
N ILE A 422 -28.88 8.77 17.40
CA ILE A 422 -29.90 9.21 16.43
C ILE A 422 -30.94 10.11 17.09
N LEU A 423 -31.49 9.72 18.25
CA LEU A 423 -32.51 10.51 18.94
C LEU A 423 -31.96 11.86 19.44
N GLN A 424 -30.73 11.91 19.93
CA GLN A 424 -30.08 13.16 20.34
C GLN A 424 -29.93 14.17 19.17
N HIS A 425 -29.53 13.70 17.98
CA HIS A 425 -29.49 14.52 16.76
C HIS A 425 -30.88 14.84 16.14
N LEU A 426 -31.95 14.18 16.61
CA LEU A 426 -33.33 14.54 16.27
C LEU A 426 -33.93 15.55 17.27
N GLN A 427 -33.55 15.48 18.55
CA GLN A 427 -33.93 16.47 19.57
C GLN A 427 -33.25 17.83 19.34
N HIS A 428 -31.95 17.83 19.08
CA HIS A 428 -31.14 19.05 18.90
C HIS A 428 -30.93 19.36 17.42
N GLU A 429 -30.57 20.60 17.09
CA GLU A 429 -30.06 20.93 15.75
C GLU A 429 -28.66 20.31 15.59
N PRO A 430 -28.44 19.37 14.65
CA PRO A 430 -27.11 18.80 14.45
C PRO A 430 -26.17 19.84 13.83
N VAL A 431 -24.94 19.92 14.33
CA VAL A 431 -23.85 20.67 13.68
C VAL A 431 -23.47 19.92 12.40
N LEU A 432 -24.02 20.35 11.27
CA LEU A 432 -23.84 19.68 9.98
C LEU A 432 -22.60 20.18 9.24
N GLN A 433 -21.73 19.26 8.83
CA GLN A 433 -20.54 19.58 8.05
C GLN A 433 -20.61 19.06 6.61
N ALA A 434 -19.77 19.63 5.73
CA ALA A 434 -19.52 19.05 4.42
C ALA A 434 -19.14 17.56 4.58
N ALA A 435 -19.87 16.66 3.92
CA ALA A 435 -19.64 15.24 4.12
C ALA A 435 -18.25 14.84 3.58
N ILE A 436 -17.41 14.26 4.46
CA ILE A 436 -16.15 13.64 4.05
C ILE A 436 -16.45 12.65 2.92
N ALA A 437 -15.64 12.67 1.86
CA ALA A 437 -15.95 11.94 0.63
C ALA A 437 -16.07 10.42 0.88
N GLU A 438 -17.30 9.86 0.78
CA GLU A 438 -17.64 8.45 1.08
C GLU A 438 -16.61 7.46 0.53
N SER A 439 -16.27 7.68 -0.75
CA SER A 439 -15.01 7.31 -1.37
C SER A 439 -14.31 8.60 -1.74
N SER A 440 -12.98 8.60 -1.82
CA SER A 440 -12.10 9.72 -2.20
C SER A 440 -12.27 10.19 -3.66
N ALA A 441 -13.48 10.08 -4.21
CA ALA A 441 -13.83 10.04 -5.63
C ALA A 441 -14.83 11.12 -6.09
N GLY A 442 -15.28 12.04 -5.21
CA GLY A 442 -16.18 13.14 -5.60
C GLY A 442 -16.61 14.10 -4.47
N VAL A 443 -16.01 15.30 -4.47
CA VAL A 443 -16.49 16.56 -3.84
C VAL A 443 -16.07 17.70 -4.79
N THR A 444 -16.83 18.80 -4.78
CA THR A 444 -16.67 20.05 -5.57
C THR A 444 -17.11 21.25 -4.72
N GLU A 445 -16.59 22.46 -5.04
CA GLU A 445 -16.79 23.78 -4.38
C GLU A 445 -15.89 24.01 -3.13
N SER A 446 -15.32 25.19 -2.82
CA SER A 446 -15.14 26.48 -3.56
C SER A 446 -14.10 27.43 -2.89
N ALA A 447 -13.34 28.23 -3.68
CA ALA A 447 -12.40 29.33 -3.28
C ALA A 447 -11.19 28.96 -2.36
N SER A 448 -10.08 29.71 -2.20
CA SER A 448 -9.52 30.95 -2.82
C SER A 448 -7.96 30.90 -2.93
N THR A 449 -7.29 31.99 -3.34
CA THR A 449 -5.82 32.15 -3.60
C THR A 449 -4.94 32.29 -2.33
N THR A 450 -3.58 32.20 -2.34
CA THR A 450 -2.56 32.34 -3.44
C THR A 450 -1.57 31.14 -3.50
N GLY A 451 -0.21 31.17 -3.54
CA GLY A 451 0.89 32.17 -3.54
C GLY A 451 2.27 31.52 -3.84
N ASP A 452 3.36 32.30 -3.97
CA ASP A 452 4.73 31.86 -4.32
C ASP A 452 5.70 31.77 -3.10
N PHE A 453 6.78 30.98 -3.09
CA PHE A 453 8.09 31.29 -3.71
C PHE A 453 9.00 30.07 -4.03
N THR A 454 10.11 30.33 -4.75
CA THR A 454 11.03 29.32 -5.33
C THR A 454 12.47 29.43 -4.79
N ALA A 455 13.20 28.30 -4.70
CA ALA A 455 14.66 28.32 -4.45
C ALA A 455 15.48 27.14 -5.03
N VAL A 456 15.00 25.89 -4.97
CA VAL A 456 15.86 24.68 -5.15
C VAL A 456 15.90 24.09 -6.58
N LYS A 457 15.70 24.91 -7.63
CA LYS A 457 15.62 24.44 -9.03
C LYS A 457 16.94 24.57 -9.84
N LYS A 458 18.02 25.11 -9.26
CA LYS A 458 19.23 25.48 -10.01
C LYS A 458 20.38 24.45 -10.03
N GLN A 459 20.41 23.46 -9.14
CA GLN A 459 21.68 22.75 -8.83
C GLN A 459 21.86 21.33 -9.41
N PHE A 460 20.85 20.72 -10.03
CA PHE A 460 20.95 19.35 -10.59
C PHE A 460 20.92 19.26 -12.13
N LEU A 461 21.12 20.37 -12.84
CA LEU A 461 21.27 20.39 -14.31
C LEU A 461 22.72 20.24 -14.80
N ALA A 462 23.67 20.01 -13.89
CA ALA A 462 25.11 20.06 -14.18
C ALA A 462 25.62 18.85 -14.99
N ASN A 463 25.39 17.62 -14.50
CA ASN A 463 26.08 16.40 -14.94
C ASN A 463 25.00 15.36 -15.34
N GLN A 464 24.58 15.15 -16.59
CA GLN A 464 25.22 15.11 -17.92
C GLN A 464 26.27 14.00 -18.13
N ARG A 465 25.91 13.07 -19.05
CA ARG A 465 26.76 12.33 -20.01
C ARG A 465 27.91 11.49 -19.41
N THR A 466 28.06 10.20 -19.66
CA THR A 466 27.65 9.33 -20.81
C THR A 466 27.06 7.99 -20.29
N TRP A 467 26.89 6.86 -20.99
CA TRP A 467 27.03 6.48 -22.41
C TRP A 467 25.90 5.52 -22.85
N SER A 468 26.19 4.51 -23.69
CA SER A 468 25.22 3.74 -24.49
C SER A 468 25.40 2.22 -24.38
N THR A 469 24.27 1.51 -24.52
CA THR A 469 24.07 0.17 -25.13
C THR A 469 25.17 -0.89 -25.09
N SER A 470 24.84 -2.07 -24.56
CA SER A 470 25.28 -3.36 -25.09
C SER A 470 24.10 -4.34 -25.07
N GLU A 471 24.02 -5.23 -26.05
CA GLU A 471 22.99 -6.28 -26.17
C GLU A 471 23.58 -7.61 -25.65
N MET A 472 22.87 -8.33 -24.79
CA MET A 472 23.36 -9.62 -24.28
C MET A 472 23.18 -10.74 -25.31
N VAL A 473 24.17 -10.87 -26.18
CA VAL A 473 24.51 -12.16 -26.81
C VAL A 473 25.05 -13.09 -25.72
N ALA A 474 24.65 -14.36 -25.75
CA ALA A 474 25.18 -15.39 -24.85
C ALA A 474 26.59 -15.84 -25.28
N GLY A 475 27.57 -14.93 -25.12
CA GLY A 475 28.98 -15.29 -25.12
C GLY A 475 29.40 -15.93 -23.79
N SER A 476 30.56 -16.58 -23.76
CA SER A 476 31.26 -16.91 -22.51
C SER A 476 31.49 -15.62 -21.71
N GLU A 477 31.15 -15.60 -20.42
CA GLU A 477 31.39 -14.42 -19.59
C GLU A 477 32.90 -14.13 -19.53
N GLU A 478 33.31 -12.98 -20.06
CA GLU A 478 34.71 -12.57 -20.04
C GLU A 478 35.14 -12.31 -18.58
N SER A 479 36.23 -12.96 -18.17
CA SER A 479 36.79 -12.84 -16.83
C SER A 479 37.16 -11.38 -16.55
N ILE A 480 36.72 -10.86 -15.39
CA ILE A 480 36.86 -9.46 -15.04
C ILE A 480 38.33 -9.11 -14.86
N ALA A 481 38.88 -8.42 -15.86
CA ALA A 481 40.27 -7.95 -15.83
C ALA A 481 40.42 -6.84 -14.77
N LEU A 482 41.02 -7.18 -13.63
CA LEU A 482 41.50 -6.17 -12.68
C LEU A 482 42.55 -5.28 -13.36
N GLY A 483 42.57 -4.00 -13.00
CA GLY A 483 43.56 -3.06 -13.51
C GLY A 483 44.99 -3.39 -13.05
N ARG A 484 45.96 -2.55 -13.43
CA ARG A 484 47.37 -2.71 -13.04
C ARG A 484 47.50 -2.88 -11.50
N LYS A 485 48.21 -3.93 -11.06
CA LYS A 485 48.60 -4.11 -9.66
C LYS A 485 49.41 -2.90 -9.17
N ILE A 486 48.97 -2.31 -8.05
CA ILE A 486 49.58 -1.15 -7.39
C ILE A 486 50.54 -1.60 -6.29
N LYS A 487 50.07 -2.51 -5.40
CA LYS A 487 50.86 -3.07 -4.30
C LYS A 487 50.25 -4.37 -3.77
N SER A 488 50.88 -4.96 -2.77
CA SER A 488 50.28 -6.02 -1.94
C SER A 488 50.34 -5.57 -0.47
N VAL A 489 49.30 -5.85 0.30
CA VAL A 489 49.11 -5.35 1.68
C VAL A 489 48.57 -6.45 2.58
N ARG A 490 48.99 -6.46 3.85
CA ARG A 490 48.52 -7.44 4.84
C ARG A 490 47.14 -7.04 5.38
N VAL A 491 46.10 -7.74 4.95
CA VAL A 491 44.72 -7.51 5.43
C VAL A 491 44.37 -8.48 6.55
N GLY A 492 43.44 -8.10 7.42
CA GLY A 492 42.89 -9.04 8.39
C GLY A 492 41.92 -10.02 7.70
N LEU A 493 42.08 -11.32 7.91
CA LEU A 493 41.16 -12.36 7.46
C LEU A 493 40.48 -13.02 8.66
N LEU A 494 39.15 -13.18 8.59
CA LEU A 494 38.32 -14.04 9.41
C LEU A 494 37.88 -15.26 8.54
N PRO A 495 38.61 -16.40 8.63
CA PRO A 495 38.35 -17.56 7.76
C PRO A 495 36.94 -18.12 7.86
N ALA A 496 36.36 -18.55 6.73
CA ALA A 496 35.03 -19.15 6.67
C ALA A 496 34.94 -20.46 7.47
N ASP A 497 36.01 -21.27 7.43
CA ASP A 497 36.15 -22.56 8.13
C ASP A 497 36.21 -22.45 9.66
N GLY A 498 36.21 -21.22 10.20
CA GLY A 498 36.28 -20.99 11.64
C GLY A 498 37.67 -21.18 12.23
N SER A 499 38.72 -21.35 11.41
CA SER A 499 40.12 -21.35 11.84
C SER A 499 40.54 -19.97 12.35
N LYS A 500 41.67 -19.88 13.06
CA LYS A 500 42.05 -18.67 13.79
C LYS A 500 42.25 -17.46 12.84
N PRO A 501 41.60 -16.31 13.09
CA PRO A 501 41.82 -15.07 12.33
C PRO A 501 43.30 -14.67 12.25
N ARG A 502 43.73 -14.20 11.06
CA ARG A 502 45.14 -14.06 10.68
C ARG A 502 45.37 -12.96 9.64
N LEU A 503 46.56 -12.37 9.61
CA LEU A 503 46.94 -11.39 8.59
C LEU A 503 47.48 -12.07 7.33
N ILE A 504 46.80 -11.94 6.18
CA ILE A 504 47.26 -12.47 4.88
C ILE A 504 47.63 -11.34 3.90
N PRO A 505 48.59 -11.55 2.97
CA PRO A 505 48.82 -10.59 1.90
C PRO A 505 47.71 -10.67 0.84
N ILE A 506 47.17 -9.52 0.45
CA ILE A 506 46.22 -9.37 -0.67
C ILE A 506 46.77 -8.38 -1.69
N ASN A 507 46.54 -8.62 -2.97
CA ASN A 507 46.93 -7.71 -4.05
C ASN A 507 45.93 -6.57 -4.15
N PHE A 508 46.41 -5.35 -4.38
CA PHE A 508 45.57 -4.18 -4.63
C PHE A 508 45.89 -3.60 -6.00
N HIS A 509 44.84 -3.41 -6.79
CA HIS A 509 44.88 -3.06 -8.20
C HIS A 509 44.25 -1.68 -8.44
N ALA A 510 44.63 -1.02 -9.54
CA ALA A 510 43.84 0.07 -10.07
C ALA A 510 42.46 -0.44 -10.55
N LEU A 511 41.47 0.44 -10.60
CA LEU A 511 40.31 0.19 -11.46
C LEU A 511 40.76 0.00 -12.92
N PRO A 512 40.10 -0.88 -13.69
CA PRO A 512 40.34 -0.97 -15.14
C PRO A 512 39.89 0.32 -15.83
N GLU A 513 40.60 0.71 -16.90
CA GLU A 513 40.31 1.94 -17.67
C GLU A 513 38.88 1.90 -18.27
N ASN A 514 38.47 0.72 -18.72
CA ASN A 514 37.08 0.39 -19.03
C ASN A 514 36.42 -0.15 -17.76
N GLY A 515 35.84 0.73 -16.95
CA GLY A 515 35.25 0.36 -15.65
C GLY A 515 34.14 -0.69 -15.74
N ASP A 516 34.36 -1.88 -15.17
CA ASP A 516 33.35 -2.94 -15.07
C ASP A 516 32.36 -2.64 -13.94
N ARG A 517 31.06 -2.73 -14.22
CA ARG A 517 29.96 -2.48 -13.26
C ARG A 517 29.91 -3.49 -12.11
N ARG A 518 30.57 -4.65 -12.26
CA ARG A 518 30.72 -5.69 -11.23
C ARG A 518 31.74 -5.29 -10.15
N ILE A 519 32.56 -4.27 -10.40
CA ILE A 519 33.47 -3.69 -9.39
C ILE A 519 32.74 -2.57 -8.65
N ARG A 520 32.49 -2.76 -7.35
CA ARG A 520 31.74 -1.80 -6.49
C ARG A 520 32.60 -0.67 -5.91
N GLU A 521 33.92 -0.77 -6.02
CA GLU A 521 34.88 0.28 -5.62
C GLU A 521 34.80 1.53 -6.53
N SER A 522 35.01 2.71 -5.95
CA SER A 522 34.80 4.01 -6.62
C SER A 522 36.07 4.53 -7.33
N GLY A 523 35.93 5.56 -8.17
CA GLY A 523 36.98 6.06 -9.08
C GLY A 523 38.32 6.52 -8.46
N HIS A 524 38.45 6.55 -7.13
CA HIS A 524 39.69 6.89 -6.40
C HIS A 524 40.15 5.79 -5.43
N ASP A 525 39.55 4.60 -5.54
CA ASP A 525 39.86 3.41 -4.76
C ASP A 525 40.91 2.50 -5.41
N TYR A 526 41.48 1.62 -4.58
CA TYR A 526 42.16 0.42 -5.05
C TYR A 526 41.25 -0.79 -4.92
N VAL A 527 41.22 -1.61 -5.96
CA VAL A 527 40.42 -2.84 -6.03
C VAL A 527 41.21 -3.97 -5.36
N PRO A 528 40.72 -4.59 -4.27
CA PRO A 528 41.34 -5.79 -3.71
C PRO A 528 41.07 -7.00 -4.63
N ASP A 529 42.09 -7.83 -4.80
CA ASP A 529 41.97 -9.14 -5.44
C ASP A 529 41.77 -10.22 -4.38
N PHE A 530 40.56 -10.77 -4.31
CA PHE A 530 40.16 -11.81 -3.37
C PHE A 530 39.90 -13.17 -4.06
N TYR A 531 40.41 -13.37 -5.29
CA TYR A 531 40.15 -14.59 -6.08
C TYR A 531 40.52 -15.88 -5.34
N ASP A 532 41.65 -15.88 -4.61
CA ASP A 532 42.14 -17.05 -3.85
C ASP A 532 41.17 -17.53 -2.74
N SER A 533 40.23 -16.68 -2.29
CA SER A 533 39.26 -16.99 -1.22
C SER A 533 37.79 -17.04 -1.68
N TRP A 534 37.44 -16.37 -2.78
CA TRP A 534 36.05 -16.27 -3.26
C TRP A 534 35.87 -16.72 -4.72
N GLY A 535 36.93 -17.02 -5.45
CA GLY A 535 36.89 -17.39 -6.86
C GLY A 535 36.17 -16.34 -7.73
N GLU A 536 35.32 -16.82 -8.64
CA GLU A 536 34.53 -15.97 -9.54
C GLU A 536 33.54 -15.08 -8.77
N CYS A 537 33.02 -15.55 -7.64
CA CYS A 537 32.14 -14.79 -6.74
C CYS A 537 32.84 -13.57 -6.10
N GLN A 538 34.14 -13.33 -6.31
CA GLN A 538 34.85 -12.23 -5.65
C GLN A 538 34.27 -10.84 -5.94
N PHE A 539 33.44 -10.69 -6.99
CA PHE A 539 32.79 -9.44 -7.39
C PHE A 539 31.36 -9.29 -6.85
N ASP A 540 30.77 -10.35 -6.28
CA ASP A 540 29.55 -10.26 -5.44
C ASP A 540 29.81 -9.57 -4.09
N ARG A 541 31.08 -9.24 -3.82
CA ARG A 541 31.53 -8.64 -2.56
C ARG A 541 30.80 -7.34 -2.22
N ARG A 542 30.47 -7.20 -0.95
CA ARG A 542 30.03 -5.95 -0.32
C ARG A 542 31.12 -5.44 0.62
N TYR A 543 31.05 -4.15 0.97
CA TYR A 543 31.86 -3.59 2.03
C TYR A 543 31.14 -2.52 2.86
N GLN A 544 31.64 -2.32 4.08
CA GLN A 544 31.22 -1.26 4.99
C GLN A 544 32.45 -0.58 5.58
N ILE A 545 32.42 0.76 5.68
CA ILE A 545 33.45 1.55 6.35
C ILE A 545 33.20 1.54 7.87
N LEU A 546 34.27 1.29 8.63
CA LEU A 546 34.31 1.26 10.10
C LEU A 546 35.43 2.20 10.58
N SER A 547 35.09 3.23 11.34
CA SER A 547 36.06 4.15 11.95
C SER A 547 36.31 3.74 13.41
N LEU A 548 37.47 3.11 13.68
CA LEU A 548 37.83 2.66 15.02
C LEU A 548 38.54 3.78 15.78
N GLN A 549 37.88 4.29 16.81
CA GLN A 549 38.38 5.36 17.68
C GLN A 549 38.18 4.98 19.15
N ASN A 550 38.98 5.56 20.05
CA ASN A 550 38.96 5.30 21.50
C ASN A 550 39.08 3.82 21.89
N GLN A 551 39.98 3.09 21.23
CA GLN A 551 40.26 1.68 21.50
C GLN A 551 41.34 1.51 22.56
N ALA A 552 41.24 0.44 23.36
CA ALA A 552 42.20 0.12 24.41
C ALA A 552 43.60 -0.20 23.85
N ILE A 553 43.67 -0.81 22.66
CA ILE A 553 44.94 -1.03 21.94
C ILE A 553 45.04 0.02 20.83
N LYS A 554 45.83 1.07 21.08
CA LYS A 554 45.92 2.25 20.20
C LYS A 554 46.36 1.95 18.77
N GLU A 555 47.14 0.88 18.54
CA GLU A 555 47.51 0.44 17.19
C GLU A 555 46.30 0.13 16.30
N SER A 556 45.19 -0.32 16.91
CA SER A 556 43.94 -0.70 16.21
C SER A 556 43.07 0.50 15.77
N GLU A 557 43.37 1.73 16.18
CA GLU A 557 42.61 2.91 15.77
C GLU A 557 42.83 3.29 14.29
N GLY A 558 41.87 3.99 13.69
CA GLY A 558 41.86 4.38 12.27
C GLY A 558 40.69 3.77 11.49
N ASP A 559 40.69 3.98 10.18
CA ASP A 559 39.58 3.59 9.31
C ASP A 559 39.83 2.26 8.60
N TYR A 560 38.77 1.45 8.49
CA TYR A 560 38.80 0.11 7.94
C TYR A 560 37.61 -0.14 7.02
N ARG A 561 37.79 -0.96 5.99
CA ARG A 561 36.70 -1.58 5.23
C ARG A 561 36.56 -3.03 5.64
N LEU A 562 35.39 -3.37 6.15
CA LEU A 562 34.94 -4.75 6.31
C LEU A 562 34.38 -5.22 4.98
N TYR A 563 34.98 -6.22 4.35
CA TYR A 563 34.57 -6.82 3.08
C TYR A 563 34.01 -8.23 3.31
N TRP A 564 32.87 -8.56 2.68
CA TRP A 564 32.23 -9.88 2.80
C TRP A 564 31.51 -10.30 1.51
N ASN A 565 31.14 -11.58 1.43
CA ASN A 565 30.27 -12.11 0.39
C ASN A 565 28.91 -12.57 0.98
N GLU A 566 27.88 -12.64 0.14
CA GLU A 566 26.54 -13.10 0.48
C GLU A 566 26.03 -14.22 -0.44
N ASN A 567 26.87 -14.73 -1.35
CA ASN A 567 26.54 -15.89 -2.17
C ASN A 567 26.59 -17.19 -1.33
N HIS A 568 25.45 -17.87 -1.27
CA HIS A 568 25.21 -19.16 -0.62
C HIS A 568 25.99 -20.36 -1.17
N GLU A 569 26.69 -20.22 -2.30
CA GLU A 569 27.61 -21.23 -2.84
C GLU A 569 28.94 -21.28 -2.05
N LEU A 570 29.28 -20.18 -1.37
CA LEU A 570 30.36 -20.12 -0.38
C LEU A 570 29.85 -20.60 0.99
N PRO A 571 30.69 -21.18 1.87
CA PRO A 571 30.26 -21.69 3.18
C PRO A 571 29.89 -20.57 4.16
N GLU A 572 28.92 -20.82 5.07
CA GLU A 572 28.58 -19.88 6.16
C GLU A 572 29.80 -19.60 7.05
N ASN A 573 30.14 -18.33 7.31
CA ASN A 573 31.36 -17.98 8.05
C ASN A 573 31.28 -18.35 9.55
N GLU A 574 32.00 -19.39 9.96
CA GLU A 574 32.02 -19.91 11.34
C GLU A 574 32.70 -18.95 12.33
N ASN A 575 33.59 -18.07 11.90
CA ASN A 575 34.14 -17.03 12.79
C ASN A 575 33.08 -15.97 13.12
N VAL A 576 32.28 -15.54 12.15
CA VAL A 576 31.17 -14.61 12.39
C VAL A 576 30.08 -15.25 13.26
N LYS A 577 29.76 -16.54 13.07
CA LYS A 577 28.84 -17.26 13.98
C LYS A 577 29.31 -17.23 15.43
N LYS A 578 30.61 -17.42 15.69
CA LYS A 578 31.20 -17.36 17.04
C LYS A 578 31.06 -15.98 17.67
N LEU A 579 31.35 -14.90 16.92
CA LEU A 579 31.19 -13.51 17.38
C LEU A 579 29.72 -13.15 17.68
N LEU A 580 28.77 -13.79 16.98
CA LEU A 580 27.33 -13.64 17.19
C LEU A 580 26.73 -14.58 18.25
N GLY A 581 27.50 -15.55 18.78
CA GLY A 581 27.01 -16.57 19.70
C GLY A 581 25.98 -17.55 19.12
N ILE A 582 25.80 -17.60 17.79
CA ILE A 582 24.78 -18.43 17.12
C ILE A 582 25.35 -19.77 16.63
N LYS A 583 24.51 -20.81 16.65
CA LYS A 583 24.88 -22.17 16.16
C LYS A 583 24.38 -22.50 14.75
N LYS A 584 23.38 -21.78 14.25
CA LYS A 584 22.79 -21.93 12.92
C LYS A 584 22.25 -20.57 12.45
N VAL A 585 22.35 -20.31 11.15
CA VAL A 585 21.60 -19.22 10.51
C VAL A 585 20.14 -19.68 10.36
N GLY A 586 19.18 -18.77 10.52
CA GLY A 586 17.78 -19.05 10.19
C GLY A 586 17.55 -18.92 8.69
N ALA A 587 16.83 -19.86 8.06
CA ALA A 587 16.70 -19.95 6.59
C ALA A 587 16.14 -18.72 5.84
N ILE A 588 15.64 -17.71 6.56
CA ILE A 588 15.15 -16.43 6.04
C ILE A 588 16.09 -15.23 6.30
N ARG A 589 17.21 -15.44 7.00
CA ARG A 589 18.21 -14.41 7.30
C ARG A 589 19.30 -14.39 6.21
N ARG A 590 19.79 -13.21 5.85
CA ARG A 590 21.05 -13.08 5.11
C ARG A 590 22.22 -13.25 6.08
N PHE A 591 23.36 -13.70 5.57
CA PHE A 591 24.54 -13.99 6.37
C PHE A 591 25.83 -13.70 5.61
N TRP A 592 26.93 -13.69 6.33
CA TRP A 592 28.28 -13.59 5.80
C TRP A 592 28.73 -14.97 5.32
N TYR A 593 28.85 -15.15 4.01
CA TYR A 593 29.32 -16.38 3.38
C TYR A 593 30.74 -16.19 2.83
N GLY A 594 31.52 -17.26 2.84
CA GLY A 594 32.94 -17.25 2.51
C GLY A 594 33.79 -16.53 3.57
N ASP A 595 35.04 -16.26 3.20
CA ASP A 595 35.96 -15.48 4.02
C ASP A 595 35.47 -14.05 4.23
N VAL A 596 35.89 -13.39 5.32
CA VAL A 596 35.56 -11.98 5.61
C VAL A 596 36.85 -11.22 5.90
N PHE A 597 37.02 -10.06 5.28
CA PHE A 597 38.28 -9.29 5.31
C PHE A 597 38.14 -7.94 6.00
N VAL A 598 39.20 -7.51 6.68
CA VAL A 598 39.32 -6.20 7.35
C VAL A 598 40.54 -5.48 6.77
N VAL A 599 40.29 -4.52 5.90
CA VAL A 599 41.31 -3.75 5.17
C VAL A 599 41.47 -2.38 5.81
N ARG A 600 42.65 -2.04 6.32
CA ARG A 600 42.92 -0.68 6.85
C ARG A 600 43.12 0.30 5.70
N PHE A 601 42.53 1.49 5.79
CA PHE A 601 42.69 2.55 4.80
C PHE A 601 42.80 3.94 5.44
N SER A 602 43.15 4.93 4.62
CA SER A 602 42.88 6.35 4.90
C SER A 602 42.49 7.08 3.62
N GLU A 603 41.53 7.99 3.69
CA GLU A 603 41.24 8.94 2.60
C GLU A 603 42.16 10.16 2.73
N HIS A 604 42.84 10.55 1.65
CA HIS A 604 43.71 11.74 1.67
C HIS A 604 42.87 13.04 1.60
N PRO A 605 42.90 13.92 2.62
CA PRO A 605 41.87 14.94 2.86
C PRO A 605 41.84 16.12 1.87
N LYS A 606 42.71 16.13 0.85
CA LYS A 606 42.73 17.13 -0.24
C LYS A 606 42.44 16.57 -1.63
N THR A 607 42.51 15.25 -1.80
CA THR A 607 42.38 14.60 -3.12
C THR A 607 41.38 13.45 -3.14
N PHE A 608 40.80 13.08 -1.98
CA PHE A 608 39.89 11.93 -1.83
C PHE A 608 40.47 10.62 -2.40
N ALA A 609 41.81 10.54 -2.43
CA ALA A 609 42.54 9.37 -2.88
C ALA A 609 42.65 8.39 -1.71
N TYR A 610 42.19 7.16 -1.91
CA TYR A 610 42.22 6.13 -0.89
C TYR A 610 43.56 5.43 -0.88
N ASN A 611 44.17 5.31 0.29
CA ASN A 611 45.41 4.56 0.49
C ASN A 611 45.18 3.42 1.47
N VAL A 612 45.64 2.21 1.13
CA VAL A 612 45.46 1.00 1.95
C VAL A 612 46.76 0.62 2.68
N TYR A 613 46.63 0.13 3.91
CA TYR A 613 47.74 -0.11 4.84
C TYR A 613 47.64 -1.49 5.46
N ASP A 614 48.77 -2.01 5.95
CA ASP A 614 48.79 -3.24 6.72
C ASP A 614 47.89 -3.12 7.96
N ALA A 615 46.95 -4.06 8.10
CA ALA A 615 46.09 -4.16 9.26
C ALA A 615 46.92 -4.64 10.47
N PRO A 616 46.80 -3.99 11.64
CA PRO A 616 47.54 -4.38 12.83
C PRO A 616 46.99 -5.70 13.39
N THR A 617 47.85 -6.59 13.90
CA THR A 617 47.42 -7.87 14.51
C THR A 617 46.42 -7.65 15.67
N ALA A 618 46.50 -6.49 16.33
CA ALA A 618 45.54 -6.05 17.35
C ALA A 618 44.09 -5.97 16.88
N ILE A 619 43.82 -5.89 15.57
CA ILE A 619 42.45 -5.80 15.02
C ILE A 619 41.57 -6.98 15.46
N PHE A 620 42.14 -8.18 15.60
CA PHE A 620 41.44 -9.39 16.04
C PHE A 620 41.21 -9.47 17.56
N GLN A 621 41.82 -8.57 18.34
CA GLN A 621 41.61 -8.43 19.78
C GLN A 621 40.61 -7.30 20.09
N CYS A 622 40.10 -6.62 19.06
CA CYS A 622 39.23 -5.48 19.20
C CYS A 622 37.77 -5.91 19.41
N LEU A 623 37.28 -5.79 20.65
CA LEU A 623 35.87 -6.02 21.03
C LEU A 623 34.86 -5.22 20.19
N TYR A 624 35.31 -4.16 19.50
CA TYR A 624 34.48 -3.41 18.57
C TYR A 624 34.05 -4.24 17.34
N LEU A 625 34.88 -5.16 16.82
CA LEU A 625 34.47 -6.01 15.69
C LEU A 625 33.31 -6.93 16.07
N GLU A 626 33.37 -7.55 17.26
CA GLU A 626 32.28 -8.37 17.80
C GLU A 626 30.97 -7.57 17.86
N ARG A 627 31.03 -6.36 18.44
CA ARG A 627 29.90 -5.42 18.51
C ARG A 627 29.40 -4.96 17.15
N VAL A 628 30.27 -4.79 16.15
CA VAL A 628 29.87 -4.46 14.77
C VAL A 628 29.03 -5.58 14.17
N PHE A 629 29.50 -6.84 14.23
CA PHE A 629 28.71 -7.97 13.72
C PHE A 629 27.40 -8.13 14.49
N GLN A 630 27.41 -8.05 15.82
CA GLN A 630 26.19 -8.11 16.65
C GLN A 630 25.19 -7.02 16.23
N ASN A 631 25.64 -5.76 16.15
CA ASN A 631 24.80 -4.63 15.73
C ASN A 631 24.29 -4.78 14.28
N MET A 632 25.10 -5.26 13.34
CA MET A 632 24.65 -5.56 11.97
C MET A 632 23.59 -6.68 11.94
N TRP A 633 23.77 -7.73 12.74
CA TRP A 633 22.89 -8.89 12.79
C TRP A 633 21.53 -8.59 13.42
N GLU A 634 21.53 -7.86 14.55
CA GLU A 634 20.34 -7.46 15.29
C GLU A 634 19.49 -6.46 14.50
N ASN A 635 20.11 -5.43 13.92
CA ASN A 635 19.42 -4.41 13.10
C ASN A 635 19.07 -4.90 11.69
N ARG A 636 19.34 -6.17 11.34
CA ARG A 636 19.08 -6.76 10.01
C ARG A 636 19.74 -5.98 8.86
N PHE A 637 20.99 -5.59 9.08
CA PHE A 637 21.75 -4.72 8.18
C PHE A 637 21.89 -5.32 6.78
N LEU A 638 22.25 -6.61 6.66
CA LEU A 638 22.41 -7.28 5.36
C LEU A 638 21.08 -7.35 4.58
N GLU A 639 19.96 -7.57 5.28
CA GLU A 639 18.63 -7.50 4.68
C GLU A 639 18.26 -6.08 4.22
N ALA A 640 18.66 -5.05 4.96
CA ALA A 640 18.44 -3.65 4.61
C ALA A 640 19.34 -3.16 3.46
N GLU A 641 20.58 -3.66 3.35
CA GLU A 641 21.47 -3.44 2.20
C GLU A 641 20.90 -4.08 0.94
N LEU A 642 20.43 -5.34 0.99
CA LEU A 642 19.79 -5.98 -0.18
C LEU A 642 18.56 -5.22 -0.68
N GLU A 643 17.70 -4.75 0.23
CA GLU A 643 16.50 -4.00 -0.18
C GLU A 643 16.85 -2.59 -0.70
N ARG A 644 18.01 -2.03 -0.29
CA ARG A 644 18.54 -0.80 -0.90
C ARG A 644 19.13 -1.07 -2.30
N ASP A 645 19.89 -2.14 -2.48
CA ASP A 645 20.39 -2.58 -3.80
C ASP A 645 19.21 -2.78 -4.76
N ARG A 646 18.20 -3.57 -4.39
CA ARG A 646 16.98 -3.78 -5.18
C ARG A 646 16.25 -2.49 -5.52
N TYR A 647 16.22 -1.53 -4.58
CA TYR A 647 15.64 -0.21 -4.83
C TYR A 647 16.45 0.58 -5.87
N HIS A 648 17.79 0.50 -5.83
CA HIS A 648 18.65 1.11 -6.83
C HIS A 648 18.57 0.40 -8.19
N GLU A 649 18.62 -0.93 -8.22
CA GLU A 649 18.44 -1.77 -9.41
C GLU A 649 17.12 -1.46 -10.11
N ALA A 650 15.97 -1.55 -9.41
CA ALA A 650 14.66 -1.25 -9.99
C ALA A 650 14.50 0.23 -10.40
N HIS A 651 15.23 1.16 -9.76
CA HIS A 651 15.27 2.56 -10.17
C HIS A 651 16.12 2.76 -11.44
N ASP A 652 17.19 1.99 -11.60
CA ASP A 652 18.10 2.06 -12.75
C ASP A 652 17.55 1.30 -13.96
N GLU A 653 16.93 0.13 -13.79
CA GLU A 653 16.09 -0.53 -14.80
C GLU A 653 15.05 0.44 -15.36
N LYS A 654 14.31 1.12 -14.46
CA LYS A 654 13.34 2.13 -14.85
C LYS A 654 13.99 3.29 -15.59
N ARG A 655 15.15 3.79 -15.13
CA ARG A 655 15.88 4.88 -15.79
C ARG A 655 16.29 4.51 -17.22
N GLU A 656 16.80 3.29 -17.43
CA GLU A 656 17.19 2.82 -18.76
C GLU A 656 15.96 2.55 -19.66
N ALA A 657 14.83 2.07 -19.10
CA ALA A 657 13.58 1.92 -19.84
C ALA A 657 12.96 3.27 -20.24
N ASP A 658 12.88 4.25 -19.33
CA ASP A 658 12.42 5.61 -19.62
C ASP A 658 13.32 6.27 -20.69
N LYS A 659 14.65 6.04 -20.63
CA LYS A 659 15.64 6.46 -21.62
C LYS A 659 15.44 5.80 -22.98
N GLU A 660 15.16 4.50 -23.04
CA GLU A 660 14.87 3.79 -24.30
C GLU A 660 13.59 4.34 -24.98
N ILE A 661 12.54 4.58 -24.19
CA ILE A 661 11.29 5.20 -24.66
C ILE A 661 11.56 6.60 -25.25
N ILE A 662 12.43 7.39 -24.64
CA ILE A 662 12.84 8.70 -25.17
C ILE A 662 13.61 8.55 -26.49
N LEU A 663 14.58 7.64 -26.58
CA LEU A 663 15.36 7.40 -27.79
C LEU A 663 14.48 6.92 -28.96
N ARG A 664 13.57 5.96 -28.73
CA ARG A 664 12.59 5.52 -29.73
C ARG A 664 11.72 6.68 -30.23
N ARG A 665 11.27 7.57 -29.34
CA ARG A 665 10.47 8.76 -29.71
C ARG A 665 11.27 9.79 -30.52
N MET A 666 12.56 9.99 -30.22
CA MET A 666 13.43 10.89 -30.99
C MET A 666 13.69 10.36 -32.40
N LEU A 667 13.93 9.05 -32.55
CA LEU A 667 14.12 8.41 -33.86
C LEU A 667 12.88 8.56 -34.75
N VAL A 668 11.68 8.28 -34.21
CA VAL A 668 10.41 8.45 -34.94
C VAL A 668 10.19 9.91 -35.39
N TRP A 669 10.60 10.89 -34.58
CA TRP A 669 10.55 12.31 -34.95
C TRP A 669 11.52 12.67 -36.09
N GLN A 670 12.72 12.07 -36.10
CA GLN A 670 13.71 12.29 -37.15
C GLN A 670 13.29 11.65 -38.48
N THR A 671 12.80 10.40 -38.45
CA THR A 671 12.28 9.74 -39.67
C THR A 671 11.03 10.44 -40.21
N GLY A 672 10.12 10.88 -39.34
CA GLY A 672 8.95 11.66 -39.73
C GLY A 672 9.30 12.98 -40.41
N ARG A 673 10.32 13.70 -39.92
CA ARG A 673 10.84 14.91 -40.59
C ARG A 673 11.52 14.61 -41.91
N PHE A 674 12.30 13.53 -42.02
CA PHE A 674 12.93 13.14 -43.29
C PHE A 674 11.89 12.78 -44.36
N VAL A 675 10.83 12.05 -44.01
CA VAL A 675 9.72 11.76 -44.94
C VAL A 675 9.00 13.05 -45.36
N ALA A 676 8.73 13.98 -44.44
CA ALA A 676 8.10 15.25 -44.77
C ALA A 676 8.96 16.12 -45.71
N ILE A 677 10.29 16.14 -45.54
CA ILE A 677 11.23 16.87 -46.39
C ILE A 677 11.43 16.20 -47.77
N LEU A 678 11.23 14.88 -47.86
CA LEU A 678 11.22 14.14 -49.14
C LEU A 678 9.86 14.18 -49.86
N GLN A 679 8.87 14.86 -49.27
CA GLN A 679 7.52 15.05 -49.82
C GLN A 679 7.22 16.54 -50.12
N SER A 680 8.23 17.41 -50.04
CA SER A 680 8.17 18.86 -50.29
C SER A 680 9.18 19.30 -51.34
#